data_AF-A0A7Z9FYV3-F1
#
_entry.id   AF-A0A7Z9FYV3-F1
#
_cell.length_a   1.000
_cell.length_b   1.000
_cell.length_c   1.000
_cell.angle_alpha   90.00
_cell.angle_beta   90.00
_cell.angle_gamma   90.00
#
_symmetry.space_group_name_H-M   'P 1'
#
loop_
_entity.id
_entity.type
_entity.pdbx_description
1 polymer ?
#
loop_
_entity_poly.entity_id
_entity_poly.type
_entity_poly.pdbx_seq_one_letter_code
_entity_poly.pdbx_strand_id
1 'polypeptide(L)'
;MGKKRRRQKQQSDLHTNRIVAKVGSHADIDAELHKALSFHQAGCLQQAEEGYRRILKVNPQSEDALHLLGVLIFQLGRYDTASNLIRQAIELNPEQSIFFDSLGTVLKEQKDTEKAMEAYDRALEIDPNNFKTCNNLGILLQEIGRYQESVQIFRKAVEINPRYAEAIYSLGLVLRTQGNLEESIQSYNRVIEINPHHIGAYNNLGNVLRANNQFEQAIQVFKQALSINPHVAEIHNNLGVVLKAVGQIEGAIQAYQKSVAINPDYPEAHYNLGIALEELGDLGDAFASYQTAVRLAPNKTPLWINFANVCQFTRPTGQSDQLKHDLINCLHADGVEHQPIGKFVASFLKASPVFQEVIFASESKTSNEFLDYMLENSQTNGLFLDDLILILLTKVIIEDLTIEKLLTKIRNFLLDEIVKNLDSGQFDFTNTHFINALASQSFLNEYVYVVSEEEVSKIDIVKKHVESKVENIKLREKVLIGILSCYIPAYELNNAEEILFLGKQAGDSSFLNLLVLQIEEPLIELGIRQKIPATGKVQNNISEKIKLQYEENPYPRWVSSHQHTPQSFPSRIKREFPHLSLNGHERLQSPQVLVAGCGTGKQAIQAALQLKNSLVTAIDLSLTSLAYAERKTRELGINNIKYLQVDILDLKGWNTTFDIIECVGVLHHMEDPFYGWQLLTDLLNPHGFMFIGLYSKLARRAIVETRNFIQDKGYSATKTDIRRCRQEIISMKNSPINDVCRQSPNFYTLSSCRDLIFNLHEEYFTLPQIDGMLKELNLEFVGFKTRDKRVKKRYSERFPEDIFADSFSNWHQYEKEYPDTFAGMYQFWVKQ
;
A
#
# COMPACT_ATOMS: atom_id res chain seq x y z
N MET A 1 -26.26 -66.24 -32.81
CA MET A 1 -26.70 -65.08 -31.99
C MET A 1 -27.65 -64.07 -32.68
N GLY A 2 -28.05 -64.25 -33.96
CA GLY A 2 -28.92 -63.29 -34.68
C GLY A 2 -30.44 -63.39 -34.43
N LYS A 3 -30.98 -64.52 -33.94
CA LYS A 3 -32.43 -64.70 -33.75
C LYS A 3 -32.99 -64.19 -32.40
N LYS A 4 -32.16 -64.08 -31.34
CA LYS A 4 -32.56 -63.51 -30.03
C LYS A 4 -32.65 -61.98 -30.04
N ARG A 5 -31.73 -61.29 -30.74
CA ARG A 5 -31.77 -59.82 -30.90
C ARG A 5 -32.94 -59.32 -31.74
N ARG A 6 -33.37 -60.05 -32.78
CA ARG A 6 -34.58 -59.71 -33.56
C ARG A 6 -35.88 -59.88 -32.78
N ARG A 7 -35.98 -60.88 -31.89
CA ARG A 7 -37.17 -61.08 -31.02
C ARG A 7 -37.26 -60.06 -29.88
N GLN A 8 -36.13 -59.63 -29.29
CA GLN A 8 -36.13 -58.54 -28.30
C GLN A 8 -36.45 -57.17 -28.92
N LYS A 9 -35.98 -56.89 -30.15
CA LYS A 9 -36.33 -55.66 -30.87
C LYS A 9 -37.80 -55.64 -31.30
N GLN A 10 -38.34 -56.77 -31.77
CA GLN A 10 -39.78 -56.87 -32.05
C GLN A 10 -40.67 -56.80 -30.80
N GLN A 11 -40.23 -57.34 -29.64
CA GLN A 11 -40.97 -57.20 -28.38
C GLN A 11 -40.87 -55.79 -27.78
N SER A 12 -39.74 -55.09 -27.92
CA SER A 12 -39.66 -53.67 -27.53
C SER A 12 -40.49 -52.78 -28.45
N ASP A 13 -40.50 -53.05 -29.75
CA ASP A 13 -41.31 -52.29 -30.72
C ASP A 13 -42.82 -52.58 -30.53
N LEU A 14 -43.21 -53.81 -30.16
CA LEU A 14 -44.60 -54.15 -29.80
C LEU A 14 -45.04 -53.58 -28.44
N HIS A 15 -44.12 -53.45 -27.46
CA HIS A 15 -44.41 -52.80 -26.17
C HIS A 15 -44.46 -51.28 -26.30
N THR A 16 -43.57 -50.69 -27.12
CA THR A 16 -43.57 -49.26 -27.45
C THR A 16 -44.81 -48.89 -28.26
N ASN A 17 -45.22 -49.70 -29.24
CA ASN A 17 -46.45 -49.48 -29.99
C ASN A 17 -47.72 -49.70 -29.15
N ARG A 18 -47.68 -50.56 -28.12
CA ARG A 18 -48.79 -50.70 -27.15
C ARG A 18 -48.91 -49.53 -26.17
N ILE A 19 -47.81 -48.86 -25.85
CA ILE A 19 -47.80 -47.66 -25.00
C ILE A 19 -48.21 -46.43 -25.81
N VAL A 20 -47.76 -46.32 -27.06
CA VAL A 20 -48.19 -45.26 -28.01
C VAL A 20 -49.69 -45.39 -28.34
N ALA A 21 -50.24 -46.61 -28.40
CA ALA A 21 -51.68 -46.82 -28.56
C ALA A 21 -52.53 -46.54 -27.30
N LYS A 22 -51.89 -46.30 -26.14
CA LYS A 22 -52.55 -46.03 -24.85
C LYS A 22 -52.43 -44.56 -24.39
N VAL A 23 -51.64 -43.75 -25.10
CA VAL A 23 -51.51 -42.30 -24.92
C VAL A 23 -51.92 -41.66 -26.25
N GLY A 24 -53.18 -41.87 -26.62
CA GLY A 24 -53.72 -41.42 -27.92
C GLY A 24 -54.76 -40.31 -27.77
N SER A 25 -55.19 -40.02 -26.54
CA SER A 25 -56.17 -38.98 -26.23
C SER A 25 -55.50 -37.79 -25.55
N HIS A 26 -56.04 -36.58 -25.73
CA HIS A 26 -55.57 -35.38 -25.02
C HIS A 26 -55.50 -35.59 -23.50
N ALA A 27 -56.47 -36.33 -22.93
CA ALA A 27 -56.53 -36.66 -21.51
C ALA A 27 -55.33 -37.51 -21.02
N ASP A 28 -54.72 -38.34 -21.87
CA ASP A 28 -53.55 -39.14 -21.51
C ASP A 28 -52.25 -38.31 -21.51
N ILE A 29 -52.18 -37.28 -22.36
CA ILE A 29 -51.03 -36.36 -22.42
C ILE A 29 -51.03 -35.45 -21.18
N ASP A 30 -52.19 -34.91 -20.81
CA ASP A 30 -52.33 -34.06 -19.62
C ASP A 30 -51.97 -34.82 -18.34
N ALA A 31 -52.39 -36.08 -18.22
CA ALA A 31 -52.06 -36.92 -17.08
C ALA A 31 -50.54 -37.22 -16.98
N GLU A 32 -49.89 -37.48 -18.12
CA GLU A 32 -48.44 -37.71 -18.15
C GLU A 32 -47.65 -36.43 -17.90
N LEU A 33 -48.15 -35.26 -18.35
CA LEU A 33 -47.57 -33.95 -18.07
C LEU A 33 -47.63 -33.63 -16.56
N HIS A 34 -48.78 -33.85 -15.92
CA HIS A 34 -48.92 -33.69 -14.46
C HIS A 34 -47.95 -34.60 -13.70
N LYS A 35 -47.79 -35.84 -14.16
CA LYS A 35 -46.86 -36.80 -13.57
C LYS A 35 -45.40 -36.35 -13.73
N ALA A 36 -45.00 -35.93 -14.92
CA ALA A 36 -43.65 -35.42 -15.18
C ALA A 36 -43.36 -34.16 -14.35
N LEU A 37 -44.33 -33.25 -14.22
CA LEU A 37 -44.25 -32.07 -13.37
C LEU A 37 -44.12 -32.43 -11.89
N SER A 38 -44.85 -33.44 -11.40
CA SER A 38 -44.71 -33.89 -10.01
C SER A 38 -43.32 -34.44 -9.71
N PHE A 39 -42.71 -35.17 -10.66
CA PHE A 39 -41.32 -35.61 -10.54
C PHE A 39 -40.34 -34.43 -10.57
N HIS A 40 -40.60 -33.43 -11.41
CA HIS A 40 -39.77 -32.22 -11.50
C HIS A 40 -39.81 -31.46 -10.16
N GLN A 41 -40.99 -31.24 -9.59
CA GLN A 41 -41.17 -30.59 -8.29
C GLN A 41 -40.57 -31.40 -7.13
N ALA A 42 -40.54 -32.73 -7.23
CA ALA A 42 -39.89 -33.62 -6.25
C ALA A 42 -38.36 -33.74 -6.42
N GLY A 43 -37.76 -33.04 -7.39
CA GLY A 43 -36.32 -33.12 -7.68
C GLY A 43 -35.87 -34.42 -8.38
N CYS A 44 -36.81 -35.25 -8.83
CA CYS A 44 -36.55 -36.46 -9.62
C CYS A 44 -36.31 -36.09 -11.09
N LEU A 45 -35.21 -35.38 -11.36
CA LEU A 45 -34.93 -34.75 -12.67
C LEU A 45 -34.87 -35.74 -13.83
N GLN A 46 -34.32 -36.94 -13.61
CA GLN A 46 -34.25 -37.95 -14.67
C GLN A 46 -35.64 -38.48 -15.06
N GLN A 47 -36.50 -38.79 -14.08
CA GLN A 47 -37.86 -39.25 -14.36
C GLN A 47 -38.72 -38.14 -14.98
N ALA A 48 -38.51 -36.88 -14.58
CA ALA A 48 -39.16 -35.73 -15.17
C ALA A 48 -38.75 -35.52 -16.63
N GLU A 49 -37.44 -35.57 -16.93
CA GLU A 49 -36.91 -35.47 -18.28
C GLU A 49 -37.48 -36.58 -19.20
N GLU A 50 -37.46 -37.83 -18.73
CA GLU A 50 -38.04 -38.96 -19.47
C GLU A 50 -39.54 -38.75 -19.73
N GLY A 51 -40.28 -38.21 -18.76
CA GLY A 51 -41.68 -37.85 -18.88
C GLY A 51 -41.94 -36.81 -19.97
N TYR A 52 -41.24 -35.67 -19.94
CA TYR A 52 -41.38 -34.63 -20.96
C TYR A 52 -40.99 -35.13 -22.35
N ARG A 53 -39.90 -35.92 -22.46
CA ARG A 53 -39.50 -36.51 -23.74
C ARG A 53 -40.50 -37.53 -24.28
N ARG A 54 -41.18 -38.29 -23.41
CA ARG A 54 -42.28 -39.19 -23.83
C ARG A 54 -43.43 -38.38 -24.42
N ILE A 55 -43.80 -37.27 -23.78
CA ILE A 55 -44.85 -36.37 -24.27
C ILE A 55 -44.47 -35.81 -25.64
N LEU A 56 -43.25 -35.27 -25.79
CA LEU A 56 -42.76 -34.71 -27.07
C LEU A 56 -42.61 -35.74 -28.19
N LYS A 57 -42.51 -37.03 -27.86
CA LYS A 57 -42.50 -38.11 -28.86
C LYS A 57 -43.88 -38.41 -29.43
N VAL A 58 -44.93 -38.19 -28.64
CA VAL A 58 -46.34 -38.40 -29.03
C VAL A 58 -46.94 -37.11 -29.60
N ASN A 59 -46.64 -35.97 -28.99
CA ASN A 59 -47.01 -34.63 -29.42
C ASN A 59 -45.77 -33.71 -29.45
N PRO A 60 -45.05 -33.63 -30.58
CA PRO A 60 -43.88 -32.77 -30.73
C PRO A 60 -44.18 -31.26 -30.60
N GLN A 61 -45.44 -30.86 -30.70
CA GLN A 61 -45.90 -29.47 -30.60
C GLN A 61 -46.48 -29.14 -29.22
N SER A 62 -46.20 -29.93 -28.19
CA SER A 62 -46.60 -29.59 -26.81
C SER A 62 -45.72 -28.47 -26.27
N GLU A 63 -46.25 -27.25 -26.23
CA GLU A 63 -45.55 -26.06 -25.74
C GLU A 63 -45.15 -26.20 -24.27
N ASP A 64 -46.02 -26.74 -23.41
CA ASP A 64 -45.74 -26.94 -21.99
C ASP A 64 -44.62 -27.95 -21.76
N ALA A 65 -44.60 -29.06 -22.53
CA ALA A 65 -43.54 -30.06 -22.41
C ALA A 65 -42.20 -29.53 -22.95
N LEU A 66 -42.21 -28.70 -24.00
CA LEU A 66 -41.00 -28.03 -24.52
C LEU A 66 -40.44 -27.03 -23.50
N HIS A 67 -41.30 -26.17 -22.94
CA HIS A 67 -40.91 -25.18 -21.92
C HIS A 67 -40.39 -25.84 -20.65
N LEU A 68 -41.15 -26.78 -20.06
CA LEU A 68 -40.77 -27.44 -18.81
C LEU A 68 -39.52 -28.32 -18.97
N LEU A 69 -39.34 -28.96 -20.14
CA LEU A 69 -38.08 -29.62 -20.46
C LEU A 69 -36.94 -28.61 -20.58
N GLY A 70 -37.16 -27.47 -21.23
CA GLY A 70 -36.19 -26.36 -21.30
C GLY A 70 -35.75 -25.87 -19.92
N VAL A 71 -36.70 -25.63 -19.00
CA VAL A 71 -36.43 -25.24 -17.60
C VAL A 71 -35.64 -26.32 -16.85
N LEU A 72 -35.99 -27.60 -17.03
CA LEU A 72 -35.25 -28.71 -16.42
C LEU A 72 -33.81 -28.79 -16.96
N ILE A 73 -33.63 -28.64 -18.27
CA ILE A 73 -32.33 -28.67 -18.92
C ILE A 73 -31.47 -27.46 -18.50
N PHE A 74 -32.09 -26.31 -18.21
CA PHE A 74 -31.45 -25.16 -17.60
C PHE A 74 -30.93 -25.49 -16.19
N GLN A 75 -31.73 -26.16 -15.34
CA GLN A 75 -31.29 -26.61 -14.01
C GLN A 75 -30.11 -27.59 -14.08
N LEU A 76 -29.96 -28.33 -15.19
CA LEU A 76 -28.83 -29.21 -15.47
C LEU A 76 -27.60 -28.48 -16.06
N GLY A 77 -27.62 -27.15 -16.18
CA GLY A 77 -26.52 -26.33 -16.66
C GLY A 77 -26.30 -26.33 -18.18
N ARG A 78 -27.28 -26.79 -18.99
CA ARG A 78 -27.15 -26.91 -20.45
C ARG A 78 -27.91 -25.79 -21.17
N TYR A 79 -27.35 -24.58 -21.14
CA TYR A 79 -28.06 -23.37 -21.52
C TYR A 79 -28.46 -23.29 -23.01
N ASP A 80 -27.63 -23.78 -23.92
CA ASP A 80 -27.94 -23.76 -25.37
C ASP A 80 -29.13 -24.66 -25.72
N THR A 81 -29.20 -25.83 -25.07
CA THR A 81 -30.33 -26.74 -25.29
C THR A 81 -31.60 -26.20 -24.65
N ALA A 82 -31.49 -25.60 -23.45
CA ALA A 82 -32.61 -24.98 -22.75
C ALA A 82 -33.23 -23.84 -23.56
N SER A 83 -32.41 -22.90 -24.03
CA SER A 83 -32.87 -21.74 -24.82
C SER A 83 -33.53 -22.18 -26.13
N ASN A 84 -32.99 -23.19 -26.83
CA ASN A 84 -33.60 -23.73 -28.05
C ASN A 84 -34.98 -24.35 -27.80
N LEU A 85 -35.13 -25.14 -26.73
CA LEU A 85 -36.42 -25.74 -26.37
C LEU A 85 -37.46 -24.68 -25.98
N ILE A 86 -37.05 -23.66 -25.23
CA ILE A 86 -37.94 -22.56 -24.84
C ILE A 86 -38.33 -21.71 -26.05
N ARG A 87 -37.42 -21.45 -27.00
CA ARG A 87 -37.76 -20.77 -28.27
C ARG A 87 -38.79 -21.54 -29.09
N GLN A 88 -38.69 -22.86 -29.16
CA GLN A 88 -39.71 -23.70 -29.81
C GLN A 88 -41.06 -23.58 -29.11
N ALA A 89 -41.10 -23.54 -27.77
CA ALA A 89 -42.34 -23.30 -27.02
C ALA A 89 -42.95 -21.92 -27.34
N ILE A 90 -42.11 -20.88 -27.45
CA ILE A 90 -42.52 -19.51 -27.83
C ILE A 90 -43.07 -19.46 -29.25
N GLU A 91 -42.44 -20.15 -30.21
CA GLU A 91 -42.92 -20.23 -31.60
C GLU A 91 -44.32 -20.85 -31.69
N LEU A 92 -44.63 -21.81 -30.82
CA LEU A 92 -45.94 -22.46 -30.77
C LEU A 92 -46.99 -21.61 -30.05
N ASN A 93 -46.60 -20.88 -29.00
CA ASN A 93 -47.50 -20.02 -28.24
C ASN A 93 -46.78 -18.75 -27.73
N PRO A 94 -46.82 -17.65 -28.51
CA PRO A 94 -46.09 -16.41 -28.19
C PRO A 94 -46.81 -15.50 -27.19
N GLU A 95 -47.99 -15.89 -26.68
CA GLU A 95 -48.77 -15.12 -25.70
C GLU A 95 -48.55 -15.59 -24.26
N GLN A 96 -47.58 -16.50 -24.04
CA GLN A 96 -47.25 -17.00 -22.71
C GLN A 96 -46.04 -16.27 -22.10
N SER A 97 -46.32 -15.36 -21.15
CA SER A 97 -45.29 -14.57 -20.45
C SER A 97 -44.19 -15.43 -19.82
N ILE A 98 -44.55 -16.56 -19.21
CA ILE A 98 -43.61 -17.45 -18.50
C ILE A 98 -42.53 -18.05 -19.42
N PHE A 99 -42.81 -18.19 -20.73
CA PHE A 99 -41.82 -18.69 -21.67
C PHE A 99 -40.73 -17.66 -21.93
N PHE A 100 -41.11 -16.39 -22.08
CA PHE A 100 -40.18 -15.28 -22.24
C PHE A 100 -39.40 -15.00 -20.95
N ASP A 101 -40.01 -15.07 -19.78
CA ASP A 101 -39.32 -14.96 -18.48
C ASP A 101 -38.25 -16.05 -18.30
N SER A 102 -38.60 -17.30 -18.66
CA SER A 102 -37.67 -18.43 -18.61
C SER A 102 -36.55 -18.26 -19.65
N LEU A 103 -36.87 -17.78 -20.86
CA LEU A 103 -35.86 -17.50 -21.89
C LEU A 103 -34.90 -16.40 -21.43
N GLY A 104 -35.40 -15.32 -20.83
CA GLY A 104 -34.59 -14.24 -20.28
C GLY A 104 -33.64 -14.74 -19.19
N THR A 105 -34.10 -15.64 -18.32
CA THR A 105 -33.27 -16.27 -17.28
C THR A 105 -32.14 -17.11 -17.89
N VAL A 106 -32.43 -17.91 -18.93
CA VAL A 106 -31.40 -18.71 -19.61
C VAL A 106 -30.39 -17.82 -20.33
N LEU A 107 -30.85 -16.78 -21.03
CA LEU A 107 -29.98 -15.87 -21.79
C LEU A 107 -29.08 -15.04 -20.87
N LYS A 108 -29.56 -14.68 -19.68
CA LYS A 108 -28.76 -14.06 -18.63
C LYS A 108 -27.55 -14.94 -18.26
N GLU A 109 -27.76 -16.23 -18.00
CA GLU A 109 -26.66 -17.16 -17.67
C GLU A 109 -25.73 -17.42 -18.87
N GLN A 110 -26.22 -17.29 -20.10
CA GLN A 110 -25.40 -17.29 -21.32
C GLN A 110 -24.60 -15.99 -21.53
N LYS A 111 -24.80 -14.97 -20.68
CA LYS A 111 -24.24 -13.61 -20.82
C LYS A 111 -24.68 -12.87 -22.08
N ASP A 112 -25.81 -13.26 -22.69
CA ASP A 112 -26.44 -12.54 -23.80
C ASP A 112 -27.43 -11.52 -23.24
N THR A 113 -26.89 -10.46 -22.63
CA THR A 113 -27.64 -9.48 -21.84
C THR A 113 -28.73 -8.78 -22.66
N GLU A 114 -28.45 -8.38 -23.90
CA GLU A 114 -29.41 -7.65 -24.74
C GLU A 114 -30.65 -8.51 -25.00
N LYS A 115 -30.46 -9.76 -25.43
CA LYS A 115 -31.59 -10.67 -25.67
C LYS A 115 -32.29 -11.09 -24.38
N ALA A 116 -31.57 -11.17 -23.26
CA ALA A 116 -32.18 -11.43 -21.97
C ALA A 116 -33.13 -10.29 -21.57
N MET A 117 -32.71 -9.04 -21.78
CA MET A 117 -33.56 -7.87 -21.56
C MET A 117 -34.79 -7.88 -22.47
N GLU A 118 -34.61 -8.09 -23.78
CA GLU A 118 -35.72 -8.17 -24.74
C GLU A 118 -36.75 -9.25 -24.34
N ALA A 119 -36.26 -10.41 -23.89
CA ALA A 119 -37.14 -11.48 -23.41
C ALA A 119 -37.91 -11.07 -22.15
N TYR A 120 -37.27 -10.44 -21.16
CA TYR A 120 -37.98 -9.95 -19.98
C TYR A 120 -38.98 -8.83 -20.30
N ASP A 121 -38.62 -7.89 -21.17
CA ASP A 121 -39.53 -6.83 -21.62
C ASP A 121 -40.76 -7.44 -22.29
N ARG A 122 -40.55 -8.42 -23.19
CA ARG A 122 -41.68 -9.12 -23.82
C ARG A 122 -42.54 -9.89 -22.82
N ALA A 123 -41.93 -10.51 -21.80
CA ALA A 123 -42.67 -11.16 -20.72
C ALA A 123 -43.55 -10.16 -19.94
N LEU A 124 -43.05 -8.94 -19.70
CA LEU A 124 -43.77 -7.87 -18.99
C LEU A 124 -44.77 -7.11 -19.86
N GLU A 125 -44.62 -7.12 -21.19
CA GLU A 125 -45.65 -6.66 -22.12
C GLU A 125 -46.89 -7.57 -22.06
N ILE A 126 -46.67 -8.88 -21.97
CA ILE A 126 -47.74 -9.89 -21.91
C ILE A 126 -48.39 -9.92 -20.51
N ASP A 127 -47.59 -9.92 -19.44
CA ASP A 127 -48.07 -9.85 -18.05
C ASP A 127 -47.38 -8.71 -17.27
N PRO A 128 -47.97 -7.49 -17.30
CA PRO A 128 -47.41 -6.33 -16.61
C PRO A 128 -47.34 -6.45 -15.08
N ASN A 129 -48.08 -7.41 -14.49
CA ASN A 129 -48.18 -7.64 -13.05
C ASN A 129 -47.30 -8.82 -12.58
N ASN A 130 -46.40 -9.33 -13.43
CA ASN A 130 -45.46 -10.37 -13.03
C ASN A 130 -44.28 -9.77 -12.24
N PHE A 131 -44.45 -9.64 -10.92
CA PHE A 131 -43.43 -9.10 -10.02
C PHE A 131 -42.13 -9.93 -9.98
N LYS A 132 -42.17 -11.23 -10.32
CA LYS A 132 -40.98 -12.09 -10.38
C LYS A 132 -40.12 -11.72 -11.59
N THR A 133 -40.76 -11.52 -12.75
CA THR A 133 -40.09 -11.05 -13.95
C THR A 133 -39.55 -9.63 -13.78
N CYS A 134 -40.29 -8.74 -13.11
CA CYS A 134 -39.74 -7.43 -12.72
C CYS A 134 -38.49 -7.61 -11.86
N ASN A 135 -38.50 -8.46 -10.83
CA ASN A 135 -37.32 -8.72 -10.02
C ASN A 135 -36.14 -9.25 -10.85
N ASN A 136 -36.37 -10.21 -11.75
CA ASN A 136 -35.33 -10.78 -12.62
C ASN A 136 -34.71 -9.71 -13.54
N LEU A 137 -35.54 -8.87 -14.17
CA LEU A 137 -35.09 -7.74 -14.99
C LEU A 137 -34.32 -6.71 -14.15
N GLY A 138 -34.81 -6.39 -12.95
CA GLY A 138 -34.14 -5.48 -12.01
C GLY A 138 -32.74 -5.96 -11.63
N ILE A 139 -32.56 -7.26 -11.38
CA ILE A 139 -31.26 -7.89 -11.10
C ILE A 139 -30.34 -7.79 -12.33
N LEU A 140 -30.84 -8.09 -13.53
CA LEU A 140 -30.06 -7.98 -14.76
C LEU A 140 -29.57 -6.53 -14.99
N LEU A 141 -30.46 -5.55 -14.82
CA LEU A 141 -30.14 -4.12 -14.93
C LEU A 141 -29.08 -3.70 -13.90
N GLN A 142 -29.14 -4.24 -12.68
CA GLN A 142 -28.13 -4.01 -11.65
C GLN A 142 -26.76 -4.56 -12.06
N GLU A 143 -26.71 -5.79 -12.58
CA GLU A 143 -25.46 -6.46 -13.01
C GLU A 143 -24.74 -5.70 -14.13
N ILE A 144 -25.48 -5.04 -15.01
CA ILE A 144 -24.92 -4.21 -16.10
C ILE A 144 -24.74 -2.73 -15.74
N GLY A 145 -24.96 -2.35 -14.49
CA GLY A 145 -24.73 -0.99 -13.99
C GLY A 145 -25.82 0.04 -14.33
N ARG A 146 -26.97 -0.39 -14.88
CA ARG A 146 -28.15 0.48 -15.13
C ARG A 146 -28.97 0.68 -13.86
N TYR A 147 -28.34 1.25 -12.83
CA TYR A 147 -28.90 1.30 -11.48
C TYR A 147 -30.21 2.09 -11.36
N GLN A 148 -30.38 3.19 -12.10
CA GLN A 148 -31.61 4.00 -12.04
C GLN A 148 -32.83 3.23 -12.54
N GLU A 149 -32.66 2.51 -13.64
CA GLU A 149 -33.73 1.68 -14.22
C GLU A 149 -33.99 0.45 -13.35
N SER A 150 -32.95 -0.16 -12.80
CA SER A 150 -33.07 -1.24 -11.83
C SER A 150 -33.94 -0.83 -10.62
N VAL A 151 -33.74 0.36 -10.06
CA VAL A 151 -34.57 0.89 -8.97
C VAL A 151 -36.04 1.05 -9.39
N GLN A 152 -36.31 1.58 -10.58
CA GLN A 152 -37.69 1.75 -11.08
C GLN A 152 -38.40 0.40 -11.23
N ILE A 153 -37.71 -0.59 -11.80
CA ILE A 153 -38.25 -1.93 -12.00
C ILE A 153 -38.47 -2.65 -10.66
N PHE A 154 -37.55 -2.54 -9.70
CA PHE A 154 -37.75 -3.09 -8.36
C PHE A 154 -38.90 -2.41 -7.61
N ARG A 155 -39.05 -1.08 -7.71
CA ARG A 155 -40.20 -0.37 -7.13
C ARG A 155 -41.51 -0.88 -7.72
N LYS A 156 -41.59 -1.08 -9.04
CA LYS A 156 -42.76 -1.70 -9.69
C LYS A 156 -43.03 -3.10 -9.11
N ALA A 157 -42.01 -3.94 -8.94
CA ALA A 157 -42.17 -5.26 -8.33
C ALA A 157 -42.74 -5.19 -6.90
N VAL A 158 -42.28 -4.23 -6.10
CA VAL A 158 -42.73 -3.99 -4.72
C VAL A 158 -44.14 -3.38 -4.66
N GLU A 159 -44.52 -2.54 -5.64
CA GLU A 159 -45.88 -2.01 -5.77
C GLU A 159 -46.88 -3.12 -6.11
N ILE A 160 -46.52 -4.02 -7.03
CA ILE A 160 -47.34 -5.18 -7.40
C ILE A 160 -47.47 -6.16 -6.23
N ASN A 161 -46.35 -6.48 -5.56
CA ASN A 161 -46.35 -7.38 -4.40
C ASN A 161 -45.60 -6.76 -3.21
N PRO A 162 -46.32 -6.06 -2.30
CA PRO A 162 -45.75 -5.41 -1.13
C PRO A 162 -45.03 -6.32 -0.13
N ARG A 163 -45.19 -7.64 -0.20
CA ARG A 163 -44.58 -8.61 0.72
C ARG A 163 -43.51 -9.47 0.06
N TYR A 164 -43.08 -9.15 -1.16
CA TYR A 164 -42.02 -9.88 -1.85
C TYR A 164 -40.63 -9.45 -1.37
N ALA A 165 -40.11 -10.17 -0.38
CA ALA A 165 -38.88 -9.81 0.34
C ALA A 165 -37.65 -9.73 -0.57
N GLU A 166 -37.55 -10.58 -1.59
CA GLU A 166 -36.42 -10.63 -2.52
C GLU A 166 -36.28 -9.34 -3.35
N ALA A 167 -37.39 -8.79 -3.85
CA ALA A 167 -37.37 -7.52 -4.58
C ALA A 167 -37.09 -6.34 -3.66
N ILE A 168 -37.63 -6.33 -2.43
CA ILE A 168 -37.37 -5.28 -1.44
C ILE A 168 -35.89 -5.30 -1.01
N TYR A 169 -35.32 -6.49 -0.79
CA TYR A 169 -33.92 -6.67 -0.45
C TYR A 169 -33.00 -6.19 -1.59
N SER A 170 -33.32 -6.55 -2.84
CA SER A 170 -32.57 -6.12 -4.02
C SER A 170 -32.68 -4.62 -4.26
N LEU A 171 -33.87 -4.02 -4.05
CA LEU A 171 -34.07 -2.58 -4.06
C LEU A 171 -33.14 -1.89 -3.04
N GLY A 172 -33.08 -2.40 -1.80
CA GLY A 172 -32.18 -1.89 -0.76
C GLY A 172 -30.71 -1.93 -1.17
N LEU A 173 -30.26 -3.00 -1.84
CA LEU A 173 -28.87 -3.13 -2.33
C LEU A 173 -28.52 -2.08 -3.40
N VAL A 174 -29.42 -1.85 -4.36
CA VAL A 174 -29.17 -0.87 -5.43
C VAL A 174 -29.23 0.56 -4.88
N LEU A 175 -30.19 0.87 -4.00
CA LEU A 175 -30.28 2.18 -3.34
C LEU A 175 -29.02 2.50 -2.54
N ARG A 176 -28.46 1.53 -1.81
CA ARG A 176 -27.17 1.68 -1.13
C ARG A 176 -26.06 2.02 -2.11
N THR A 177 -25.97 1.30 -3.23
CA THR A 177 -24.96 1.52 -4.28
C THR A 177 -25.08 2.93 -4.88
N GLN A 178 -26.29 3.47 -4.97
CA GLN A 178 -26.53 4.85 -5.43
C GLN A 178 -26.32 5.92 -4.34
N GLY A 179 -26.03 5.53 -3.10
CA GLY A 179 -25.89 6.47 -1.97
C GLY A 179 -27.21 6.92 -1.34
N ASN A 180 -28.35 6.36 -1.75
CA ASN A 180 -29.67 6.62 -1.17
C ASN A 180 -29.85 5.83 0.13
N LEU A 181 -29.11 6.21 1.17
CA LEU A 181 -28.98 5.43 2.41
C LEU A 181 -30.30 5.31 3.19
N GLU A 182 -31.09 6.37 3.29
CA GLU A 182 -32.36 6.36 4.04
C GLU A 182 -33.39 5.41 3.44
N GLU A 183 -33.58 5.44 2.11
CA GLU A 183 -34.50 4.51 1.44
C GLU A 183 -33.98 3.05 1.50
N SER A 184 -32.66 2.86 1.50
CA SER A 184 -32.06 1.54 1.69
C SER A 184 -32.34 0.99 3.09
N ILE A 185 -32.24 1.82 4.14
CA ILE A 185 -32.62 1.47 5.52
C ILE A 185 -34.08 1.03 5.60
N GLN A 186 -35.00 1.80 5.02
CA GLN A 186 -36.44 1.47 4.99
C GLN A 186 -36.68 0.11 4.31
N SER A 187 -35.99 -0.12 3.19
CA SER A 187 -36.08 -1.37 2.42
C SER A 187 -35.65 -2.57 3.28
N TYR A 188 -34.50 -2.52 3.95
CA TYR A 188 -34.05 -3.62 4.81
C TYR A 188 -34.90 -3.83 6.06
N ASN A 189 -35.40 -2.77 6.69
CA ASN A 189 -36.35 -2.88 7.80
C ASN A 189 -37.61 -3.64 7.37
N ARG A 190 -38.15 -3.34 6.17
CA ARG A 190 -39.32 -4.05 5.64
C ARG A 190 -39.03 -5.52 5.32
N VAL A 191 -37.82 -5.86 4.86
CA VAL A 191 -37.41 -7.27 4.72
C VAL A 191 -37.41 -7.98 6.07
N ILE A 192 -36.91 -7.32 7.12
CA ILE A 192 -36.87 -7.86 8.48
C ILE A 192 -38.28 -8.01 9.06
N GLU A 193 -39.20 -7.07 8.80
CA GLU A 193 -40.61 -7.19 9.18
C GLU A 193 -41.29 -8.40 8.53
N ILE A 194 -40.97 -8.67 7.26
CA ILE A 194 -41.52 -9.82 6.52
C ILE A 194 -40.86 -11.13 6.98
N ASN A 195 -39.54 -11.12 7.18
CA ASN A 195 -38.75 -12.27 7.62
C ASN A 195 -37.76 -11.87 8.72
N PRO A 196 -38.15 -12.02 10.01
CA PRO A 196 -37.31 -11.64 11.15
C PRO A 196 -36.01 -12.43 11.30
N HIS A 197 -35.82 -13.53 10.56
CA HIS A 197 -34.61 -14.36 10.61
C HIS A 197 -33.67 -14.12 9.41
N HIS A 198 -33.93 -13.10 8.59
CA HIS A 198 -33.13 -12.81 7.40
C HIS A 198 -31.79 -12.14 7.74
N ILE A 199 -30.78 -12.94 8.13
CA ILE A 199 -29.44 -12.47 8.56
C ILE A 199 -28.79 -11.49 7.56
N GLY A 200 -28.91 -11.76 6.26
CA GLY A 200 -28.36 -10.87 5.22
C GLY A 200 -28.96 -9.46 5.22
N ALA A 201 -30.22 -9.31 5.64
CA ALA A 201 -30.90 -8.02 5.72
C ALA A 201 -30.41 -7.24 6.93
N TYR A 202 -30.23 -7.89 8.09
CA TYR A 202 -29.59 -7.26 9.25
C TYR A 202 -28.15 -6.84 8.97
N ASN A 203 -27.33 -7.70 8.34
CA ASN A 203 -25.94 -7.37 8.02
C ASN A 203 -25.87 -6.12 7.10
N ASN A 204 -26.69 -6.09 6.04
CA ASN A 204 -26.73 -4.94 5.15
C ASN A 204 -27.32 -3.69 5.80
N LEU A 205 -28.36 -3.82 6.62
CA LEU A 205 -28.91 -2.72 7.40
C LEU A 205 -27.84 -2.11 8.32
N GLY A 206 -27.10 -2.92 9.07
CA GLY A 206 -26.01 -2.44 9.93
C GLY A 206 -24.92 -1.71 9.15
N ASN A 207 -24.56 -2.21 7.96
CA ASN A 207 -23.61 -1.55 7.07
C ASN A 207 -24.11 -0.20 6.53
N VAL A 208 -25.39 -0.09 6.18
CA VAL A 208 -25.99 1.17 5.72
C VAL A 208 -26.14 2.16 6.87
N LEU A 209 -26.58 1.72 8.05
CA LEU A 209 -26.63 2.55 9.25
C LEU A 209 -25.25 3.12 9.59
N ARG A 210 -24.19 2.30 9.50
CA ARG A 210 -22.81 2.78 9.64
C ARG A 210 -22.45 3.84 8.59
N ALA A 211 -22.77 3.60 7.31
CA ALA A 211 -22.51 4.57 6.25
C ALA A 211 -23.29 5.88 6.44
N ASN A 212 -24.46 5.81 7.10
CA ASN A 212 -25.30 6.95 7.47
C ASN A 212 -24.91 7.57 8.83
N ASN A 213 -23.75 7.20 9.40
CA ASN A 213 -23.25 7.65 10.71
C ASN A 213 -24.18 7.35 11.91
N GLN A 214 -25.10 6.38 11.79
CA GLN A 214 -25.99 5.92 12.86
C GLN A 214 -25.37 4.71 13.58
N PHE A 215 -24.25 4.95 14.27
CA PHE A 215 -23.38 3.89 14.80
C PHE A 215 -24.04 3.04 15.90
N GLU A 216 -24.77 3.64 16.83
CA GLU A 216 -25.43 2.92 17.93
C GLU A 216 -26.49 1.96 17.40
N GLN A 217 -27.26 2.39 16.40
CA GLN A 217 -28.26 1.55 15.75
C GLN A 217 -27.60 0.40 14.99
N ALA A 218 -26.50 0.68 14.26
CA ALA A 218 -25.73 -0.35 13.58
C ALA A 218 -25.23 -1.43 14.55
N ILE A 219 -24.72 -1.05 15.73
CA ILE A 219 -24.29 -1.99 16.78
C ILE A 219 -25.45 -2.90 17.22
N GLN A 220 -26.63 -2.33 17.47
CA GLN A 220 -27.79 -3.12 17.88
C GLN A 220 -28.24 -4.10 16.80
N VAL A 221 -28.29 -3.64 15.55
CA VAL A 221 -28.68 -4.46 14.39
C VAL A 221 -27.70 -5.63 14.18
N PHE A 222 -26.39 -5.39 14.29
CA PHE A 222 -25.41 -6.48 14.20
C PHE A 222 -25.53 -7.47 15.37
N LYS A 223 -25.77 -6.99 16.60
CA LYS A 223 -26.02 -7.87 17.76
C LYS A 223 -27.28 -8.71 17.58
N GLN A 224 -28.35 -8.16 17.01
CA GLN A 224 -29.56 -8.89 16.66
C GLN A 224 -29.26 -9.99 15.62
N ALA A 225 -28.52 -9.66 14.57
CA ALA A 225 -28.09 -10.64 13.57
C ALA A 225 -27.31 -11.81 14.19
N LEU A 226 -26.39 -11.50 15.11
CA LEU A 226 -25.59 -12.50 15.83
C LEU A 226 -26.40 -13.30 16.86
N SER A 227 -27.50 -12.77 17.37
CA SER A 227 -28.43 -13.52 18.22
C SER A 227 -29.23 -14.58 17.42
N ILE A 228 -29.46 -14.32 16.13
CA ILE A 228 -30.08 -15.26 15.20
C ILE A 228 -29.06 -16.32 14.77
N ASN A 229 -27.84 -15.91 14.41
CA ASN A 229 -26.75 -16.82 14.09
C ASN A 229 -25.39 -16.26 14.55
N PRO A 230 -24.76 -16.86 15.60
CA PRO A 230 -23.49 -16.39 16.13
C PRO A 230 -22.27 -16.77 15.29
N HIS A 231 -22.40 -17.65 14.30
CA HIS A 231 -21.28 -18.21 13.52
C HIS A 231 -21.11 -17.54 12.14
N VAL A 232 -21.29 -16.22 12.07
CA VAL A 232 -21.11 -15.44 10.83
C VAL A 232 -19.93 -14.48 11.00
N ALA A 233 -18.76 -14.86 10.49
CA ALA A 233 -17.51 -14.10 10.62
C ALA A 233 -17.66 -12.65 10.12
N GLU A 234 -18.29 -12.45 8.96
CA GLU A 234 -18.51 -11.12 8.36
C GLU A 234 -19.21 -10.15 9.31
N ILE A 235 -20.21 -10.63 10.06
CA ILE A 235 -20.99 -9.78 10.97
C ILE A 235 -20.18 -9.41 12.20
N HIS A 236 -19.38 -10.33 12.76
CA HIS A 236 -18.45 -10.01 13.84
C HIS A 236 -17.40 -8.98 13.39
N ASN A 237 -16.86 -9.13 12.18
CA ASN A 237 -15.95 -8.13 11.61
C ASN A 237 -16.65 -6.77 11.45
N ASN A 238 -17.85 -6.72 10.86
CA ASN A 238 -18.59 -5.47 10.66
C ASN A 238 -18.96 -4.79 12.00
N LEU A 239 -19.34 -5.57 13.01
CA LEU A 239 -19.53 -5.09 14.38
C LEU A 239 -18.24 -4.48 14.95
N GLY A 240 -17.10 -5.15 14.77
CA GLY A 240 -15.80 -4.63 15.19
C GLY A 240 -15.47 -3.29 14.55
N VAL A 241 -15.77 -3.12 13.25
CA VAL A 241 -15.54 -1.85 12.54
C VAL A 241 -16.36 -0.72 13.15
N VAL A 242 -17.63 -0.96 13.50
CA VAL A 242 -18.47 0.06 14.12
C VAL A 242 -18.01 0.37 15.55
N LEU A 243 -17.68 -0.65 16.35
CA LEU A 243 -17.17 -0.47 17.71
C LEU A 243 -15.90 0.37 17.72
N LYS A 244 -14.98 0.11 16.79
CA LYS A 244 -13.77 0.91 16.61
C LYS A 244 -14.10 2.37 16.24
N ALA A 245 -15.07 2.59 15.35
CA ALA A 245 -15.47 3.94 14.93
C ALA A 245 -16.03 4.79 16.08
N VAL A 246 -16.67 4.16 17.07
CA VAL A 246 -17.16 4.84 18.30
C VAL A 246 -16.14 4.82 19.46
N GLY A 247 -14.88 4.44 19.19
CA GLY A 247 -13.80 4.43 20.18
C GLY A 247 -13.80 3.25 21.15
N GLN A 248 -14.66 2.26 20.98
CA GLN A 248 -14.70 1.04 21.81
C GLN A 248 -13.69 -0.01 21.27
N ILE A 249 -12.40 0.28 21.45
CA ILE A 249 -11.29 -0.50 20.85
C ILE A 249 -11.26 -1.94 21.37
N GLU A 250 -11.41 -2.16 22.67
CA GLU A 250 -11.39 -3.51 23.27
C GLU A 250 -12.57 -4.35 22.77
N GLY A 251 -13.75 -3.73 22.66
CA GLY A 251 -14.94 -4.37 22.07
C GLY A 251 -14.71 -4.74 20.60
N ALA A 252 -14.05 -3.87 19.84
CA ALA A 252 -13.69 -4.14 18.45
C ALA A 252 -12.73 -5.33 18.34
N ILE A 253 -11.68 -5.37 19.17
CA ILE A 253 -10.71 -6.49 19.21
C ILE A 253 -11.44 -7.81 19.49
N GLN A 254 -12.32 -7.87 20.49
CA GLN A 254 -13.08 -9.09 20.79
C GLN A 254 -13.97 -9.53 19.62
N ALA A 255 -14.59 -8.60 18.91
CA ALA A 255 -15.40 -8.90 17.74
C ALA A 255 -14.53 -9.45 16.59
N TYR A 256 -13.40 -8.81 16.28
CA TYR A 256 -12.48 -9.31 15.26
C TYR A 256 -11.89 -10.68 15.61
N GLN A 257 -11.51 -10.90 16.87
CA GLN A 257 -11.04 -12.21 17.36
C GLN A 257 -12.08 -13.31 17.14
N LYS A 258 -13.36 -13.04 17.40
CA LYS A 258 -14.45 -13.98 17.07
C LYS A 258 -14.58 -14.21 15.57
N SER A 259 -14.45 -13.15 14.76
CA SER A 259 -14.47 -13.27 13.30
C SER A 259 -13.38 -14.21 12.78
N VAL A 260 -12.12 -14.02 13.21
CA VAL A 260 -10.99 -14.86 12.77
C VAL A 260 -11.04 -16.27 13.35
N ALA A 261 -11.67 -16.46 14.53
CA ALA A 261 -11.90 -17.80 15.08
C ALA A 261 -12.96 -18.58 14.30
N ILE A 262 -13.98 -17.90 13.76
CA ILE A 262 -15.03 -18.52 12.93
C ILE A 262 -14.51 -18.79 11.51
N ASN A 263 -13.81 -17.82 10.91
CA ASN A 263 -13.18 -17.97 9.61
C ASN A 263 -11.72 -17.51 9.66
N PRO A 264 -10.76 -18.44 9.87
CA PRO A 264 -9.34 -18.12 9.88
C PRO A 264 -8.80 -17.55 8.56
N ASP A 265 -9.46 -17.84 7.44
CA ASP A 265 -9.06 -17.41 6.10
C ASP A 265 -9.70 -16.08 5.67
N TYR A 266 -10.05 -15.21 6.64
CA TYR A 266 -10.67 -13.91 6.38
C TYR A 266 -9.66 -12.75 6.49
N PRO A 267 -9.02 -12.32 5.38
CA PRO A 267 -7.94 -11.33 5.43
C PRO A 267 -8.36 -9.97 6.02
N GLU A 268 -9.56 -9.49 5.72
CA GLU A 268 -10.07 -8.22 6.25
C GLU A 268 -10.20 -8.24 7.77
N ALA A 269 -10.60 -9.37 8.36
CA ALA A 269 -10.74 -9.49 9.82
C ALA A 269 -9.38 -9.48 10.51
N HIS A 270 -8.38 -10.19 9.97
CA HIS A 270 -7.00 -10.14 10.47
C HIS A 270 -6.41 -8.73 10.33
N TYR A 271 -6.63 -8.07 9.20
CA TYR A 271 -6.19 -6.70 8.98
C TYR A 271 -6.80 -5.72 9.99
N ASN A 272 -8.12 -5.77 10.19
CA ASN A 272 -8.81 -4.89 11.13
C ASN A 272 -8.43 -5.19 12.59
N LEU A 273 -8.20 -6.46 12.93
CA LEU A 273 -7.66 -6.87 14.22
C LEU A 273 -6.28 -6.26 14.46
N GLY A 274 -5.39 -6.33 13.46
CA GLY A 274 -4.05 -5.73 13.52
C GLY A 274 -4.08 -4.23 13.79
N ILE A 275 -4.96 -3.48 13.10
CA ILE A 275 -5.13 -2.04 13.34
C ILE A 275 -5.57 -1.75 14.76
N ALA A 276 -6.57 -2.50 15.26
CA ALA A 276 -7.10 -2.27 16.60
C ALA A 276 -6.09 -2.61 17.71
N LEU A 277 -5.31 -3.69 17.54
CA LEU A 277 -4.23 -4.07 18.44
C LEU A 277 -3.10 -3.03 18.44
N GLU A 278 -2.74 -2.52 17.27
CA GLU A 278 -1.74 -1.46 17.14
C GLU A 278 -2.20 -0.15 17.82
N GLU A 279 -3.49 0.19 17.72
CA GLU A 279 -4.09 1.30 18.47
C GLU A 279 -4.08 1.10 19.99
N LEU A 280 -4.27 -0.15 20.46
CA LEU A 280 -4.14 -0.50 21.87
C LEU A 280 -2.67 -0.49 22.36
N GLY A 281 -1.71 -0.58 21.43
CA GLY A 281 -0.27 -0.65 21.66
C GLY A 281 0.29 -2.07 21.73
N ASP A 282 -0.51 -3.10 21.42
CA ASP A 282 -0.08 -4.49 21.35
C ASP A 282 0.51 -4.81 19.97
N LEU A 283 1.76 -4.38 19.79
CA LEU A 283 2.45 -4.47 18.50
C LEU A 283 2.81 -5.91 18.11
N GLY A 284 2.97 -6.82 19.07
CA GLY A 284 3.30 -8.22 18.81
C GLY A 284 2.15 -8.95 18.15
N ASP A 285 0.96 -8.85 18.75
CA ASP A 285 -0.24 -9.46 18.19
C ASP A 285 -0.73 -8.72 16.93
N ALA A 286 -0.50 -7.40 16.84
CA ALA A 286 -0.74 -6.64 15.61
C ALA A 286 0.12 -7.16 14.46
N PHE A 287 1.41 -7.40 14.70
CA PHE A 287 2.30 -8.00 13.71
C PHE A 287 1.84 -9.38 13.26
N ALA A 288 1.46 -10.27 14.19
CA ALA A 288 0.95 -11.60 13.84
C ALA A 288 -0.33 -11.54 12.98
N SER A 289 -1.22 -10.59 13.30
CA SER A 289 -2.46 -10.36 12.54
C SER A 289 -2.18 -9.84 11.14
N TYR A 290 -1.32 -8.82 10.99
CA TYR A 290 -0.92 -8.31 9.68
C TYR A 290 -0.18 -9.35 8.84
N GLN A 291 0.70 -10.15 9.47
CA GLN A 291 1.40 -11.24 8.81
C GLN A 291 0.43 -12.28 8.23
N THR A 292 -0.65 -12.59 8.96
CA THR A 292 -1.69 -13.50 8.45
C THR A 292 -2.49 -12.85 7.33
N ALA A 293 -2.85 -11.57 7.45
CA ALA A 293 -3.58 -10.83 6.42
C ALA A 293 -2.83 -10.80 5.08
N VAL A 294 -1.52 -10.50 5.08
CA VAL A 294 -0.70 -10.46 3.84
C VAL A 294 -0.56 -11.83 3.18
N ARG A 295 -0.58 -12.94 3.94
CA ARG A 295 -0.56 -14.29 3.39
C ARG A 295 -1.87 -14.67 2.72
N LEU A 296 -3.00 -14.26 3.30
CA LEU A 296 -4.33 -14.54 2.78
C LEU A 296 -4.68 -13.69 1.55
N ALA A 297 -4.12 -12.49 1.44
CA ALA A 297 -4.35 -11.59 0.31
C ALA A 297 -3.07 -10.83 -0.11
N PRO A 298 -2.06 -11.52 -0.66
CA PRO A 298 -0.75 -10.93 -0.97
C PRO A 298 -0.80 -9.88 -2.10
N ASN A 299 -1.88 -9.83 -2.86
CA ASN A 299 -2.11 -8.85 -3.91
C ASN A 299 -2.66 -7.49 -3.40
N LYS A 300 -2.92 -7.34 -2.10
CA LYS A 300 -3.45 -6.09 -1.51
C LYS A 300 -2.33 -5.25 -0.90
N THR A 301 -1.85 -4.24 -1.63
CA THR A 301 -0.82 -3.28 -1.18
C THR A 301 -1.06 -2.70 0.23
N PRO A 302 -2.28 -2.27 0.63
CA PRO A 302 -2.49 -1.72 1.97
C PRO A 302 -2.14 -2.67 3.13
N LEU A 303 -2.19 -3.99 2.90
CA LEU A 303 -1.80 -4.98 3.91
C LEU A 303 -0.29 -4.95 4.13
N TRP A 304 0.50 -4.93 3.05
CA TRP A 304 1.96 -4.82 3.11
C TRP A 304 2.44 -3.51 3.70
N ILE A 305 1.74 -2.40 3.44
CA ILE A 305 2.04 -1.10 4.06
C ILE A 305 1.99 -1.21 5.59
N ASN A 306 0.91 -1.78 6.13
CA ASN A 306 0.76 -1.89 7.59
C ASN A 306 1.69 -2.96 8.20
N PHE A 307 1.96 -4.04 7.47
CA PHE A 307 3.00 -5.01 7.84
C PHE A 307 4.39 -4.34 7.96
N ALA A 308 4.81 -3.55 6.97
CA ALA A 308 6.07 -2.82 7.01
C ALA A 308 6.13 -1.80 8.15
N ASN A 309 5.03 -1.06 8.37
CA ASN A 309 4.94 -0.05 9.43
C ASN A 309 5.06 -0.66 10.83
N VAL A 310 4.39 -1.79 11.11
CA VAL A 310 4.47 -2.42 12.43
C VAL A 310 5.87 -2.99 12.70
N CYS A 311 6.57 -3.49 11.65
CA CYS A 311 7.94 -4.00 11.75
C CYS A 311 8.93 -2.96 12.30
N GLN A 312 8.69 -1.66 12.05
CA GLN A 312 9.51 -0.58 12.59
C GLN A 312 9.53 -0.56 14.13
N PHE A 313 8.47 -1.04 14.76
CA PHE A 313 8.27 -0.98 16.21
C PHE A 313 8.33 -2.35 16.90
N THR A 314 8.58 -3.43 16.15
CA THR A 314 8.68 -4.80 16.67
C THR A 314 10.05 -5.42 16.38
N ARG A 315 10.28 -6.63 16.88
CA ARG A 315 11.45 -7.44 16.58
C ARG A 315 11.00 -8.84 16.17
N PRO A 316 11.75 -9.53 15.29
CA PRO A 316 11.43 -10.90 14.93
C PRO A 316 11.55 -11.81 16.15
N THR A 317 10.50 -12.60 16.40
CA THR A 317 10.44 -13.56 17.52
C THR A 317 11.05 -14.92 17.18
N GLY A 318 11.43 -15.16 15.91
CA GLY A 318 12.04 -16.40 15.43
C GLY A 318 12.59 -16.32 14.00
N GLN A 319 13.15 -17.43 13.52
CA GLN A 319 13.71 -17.62 12.19
C GLN A 319 12.92 -18.67 11.41
N SER A 320 11.70 -18.33 10.96
CA SER A 320 10.92 -19.23 10.12
C SER A 320 11.10 -18.90 8.64
N ASP A 321 11.14 -19.93 7.80
CA ASP A 321 11.18 -19.77 6.34
C ASP A 321 9.99 -18.97 5.82
N GLN A 322 8.83 -19.14 6.48
CA GLN A 322 7.65 -18.37 6.16
C GLN A 322 7.83 -16.87 6.43
N LEU A 323 8.43 -16.48 7.56
CA LEU A 323 8.72 -15.06 7.82
C LEU A 323 9.74 -14.54 6.81
N LYS A 324 10.77 -15.31 6.46
CA LYS A 324 11.72 -14.94 5.40
C LYS A 324 10.98 -14.65 4.08
N HIS A 325 10.07 -15.53 3.68
CA HIS A 325 9.25 -15.36 2.48
C HIS A 325 8.35 -14.12 2.54
N ASP A 326 7.69 -13.87 3.68
CA ASP A 326 6.87 -12.68 3.90
C ASP A 326 7.70 -11.38 3.77
N LEU A 327 8.93 -11.37 4.30
CA LEU A 327 9.86 -10.22 4.20
C LEU A 327 10.31 -9.96 2.75
N ILE A 328 10.65 -11.02 2.00
CA ILE A 328 11.02 -10.93 0.58
C ILE A 328 9.84 -10.34 -0.22
N ASN A 329 8.63 -10.86 -0.03
CA ASN A 329 7.43 -10.37 -0.70
C ASN A 329 7.14 -8.90 -0.37
N CYS A 330 7.33 -8.49 0.90
CA CYS A 330 7.18 -7.09 1.29
C CYS A 330 8.19 -6.17 0.59
N LEU A 331 9.43 -6.63 0.39
CA LEU A 331 10.48 -5.86 -0.31
C LEU A 331 10.29 -5.82 -1.83
N HIS A 332 9.51 -6.75 -2.39
CA HIS A 332 9.05 -6.73 -3.77
C HIS A 332 7.74 -5.96 -3.99
N ALA A 333 6.95 -5.72 -2.94
CA ALA A 333 5.64 -5.11 -3.08
C ALA A 333 5.73 -3.65 -3.57
N ASP A 334 5.06 -3.38 -4.69
CA ASP A 334 4.91 -2.03 -5.24
C ASP A 334 4.00 -1.17 -4.36
N GLY A 335 4.30 0.12 -4.28
CA GLY A 335 3.55 1.06 -3.44
C GLY A 335 3.79 0.87 -1.94
N VAL A 336 4.87 0.19 -1.55
CA VAL A 336 5.31 0.05 -0.16
C VAL A 336 6.63 0.80 0.02
N GLU A 337 6.70 1.67 1.03
CA GLU A 337 7.98 2.22 1.48
C GLU A 337 8.75 1.13 2.23
N HIS A 338 9.95 0.81 1.77
CA HIS A 338 10.73 -0.32 2.27
C HIS A 338 11.63 0.05 3.44
N GLN A 339 12.09 1.30 3.53
CA GLN A 339 13.02 1.74 4.58
C GLN A 339 12.58 1.36 6.01
N PRO A 340 11.28 1.48 6.41
CA PRO A 340 10.83 1.11 7.75
C PRO A 340 11.11 -0.35 8.16
N ILE A 341 11.20 -1.29 7.20
CA ILE A 341 11.42 -2.71 7.51
C ILE A 341 12.90 -3.07 7.68
N GLY A 342 13.83 -2.18 7.26
CA GLY A 342 15.25 -2.50 7.18
C GLY A 342 15.88 -2.99 8.49
N LYS A 343 15.59 -2.31 9.61
CA LYS A 343 16.07 -2.72 10.95
C LYS A 343 15.50 -4.07 11.41
N PHE A 344 14.24 -4.36 11.06
CA PHE A 344 13.61 -5.64 11.37
C PHE A 344 14.30 -6.76 10.60
N VAL A 345 14.53 -6.57 9.29
CA VAL A 345 15.24 -7.54 8.46
C VAL A 345 16.68 -7.72 8.92
N ALA A 346 17.41 -6.65 9.25
CA ALA A 346 18.76 -6.75 9.79
C ALA A 346 18.79 -7.56 11.09
N SER A 347 17.82 -7.35 11.98
CA SER A 347 17.67 -8.13 13.21
C SER A 347 17.34 -9.60 12.93
N PHE A 348 16.50 -9.86 11.92
CA PHE A 348 16.17 -11.20 11.46
C PHE A 348 17.42 -11.92 10.95
N LEU A 349 18.18 -11.30 10.04
CA LEU A 349 19.43 -11.88 9.51
C LEU A 349 20.42 -12.21 10.63
N LYS A 350 20.66 -11.28 11.57
CA LYS A 350 21.62 -11.50 12.68
C LYS A 350 21.20 -12.58 13.68
N ALA A 351 19.92 -12.96 13.71
CA ALA A 351 19.45 -14.06 14.55
C ALA A 351 19.70 -15.44 13.91
N SER A 352 20.02 -15.50 12.61
CA SER A 352 20.36 -16.76 11.92
C SER A 352 21.72 -17.31 12.39
N PRO A 353 21.81 -18.61 12.74
CA PRO A 353 23.09 -19.23 13.11
C PRO A 353 24.18 -19.09 12.04
N VAL A 354 23.80 -19.22 10.76
CA VAL A 354 24.74 -19.06 9.64
C VAL A 354 25.27 -17.63 9.59
N PHE A 355 24.40 -16.64 9.77
CA PHE A 355 24.83 -15.24 9.76
C PHE A 355 25.70 -14.90 10.98
N GLN A 356 25.44 -15.49 12.14
CA GLN A 356 26.29 -15.34 13.33
C GLN A 356 27.69 -15.93 13.12
N GLU A 357 27.79 -17.09 12.47
CA GLU A 357 29.07 -17.68 12.09
C GLU A 357 29.84 -16.78 11.13
N VAL A 358 29.15 -16.21 10.13
CA VAL A 358 29.75 -15.23 9.21
C VAL A 358 30.25 -13.99 9.96
N ILE A 359 29.46 -13.42 10.88
CA ILE A 359 29.89 -12.28 11.70
C ILE A 359 31.15 -12.67 12.50
N PHE A 360 31.13 -13.79 13.20
CA PHE A 360 32.25 -14.25 14.02
C PHE A 360 33.51 -14.49 13.17
N ALA A 361 33.37 -15.13 12.01
CA ALA A 361 34.46 -15.32 11.06
C ALA A 361 35.01 -13.98 10.57
N SER A 362 34.13 -13.02 10.29
CA SER A 362 34.53 -11.68 9.86
C SER A 362 35.31 -10.94 10.94
N GLU A 363 35.03 -11.16 12.22
CA GLU A 363 35.72 -10.50 13.34
C GLU A 363 37.06 -11.16 13.69
N SER A 364 37.17 -12.47 13.49
CA SER A 364 38.33 -13.28 13.90
C SER A 364 39.42 -13.43 12.83
N LYS A 365 39.09 -13.22 11.56
CA LYS A 365 40.00 -13.44 10.41
C LYS A 365 40.46 -12.13 9.77
N THR A 366 41.60 -12.17 9.09
CA THR A 366 42.00 -11.11 8.15
C THR A 366 41.02 -11.06 6.97
N SER A 367 41.00 -9.96 6.20
CA SER A 367 40.10 -9.84 5.05
C SER A 367 40.25 -10.98 4.04
N ASN A 368 41.49 -11.43 3.81
CA ASN A 368 41.79 -12.54 2.89
C ASN A 368 41.27 -13.88 3.41
N GLU A 369 41.66 -14.25 4.63
CA GLU A 369 41.21 -15.51 5.26
C GLU A 369 39.69 -15.58 5.44
N PHE A 370 39.04 -14.43 5.66
CA PHE A 370 37.59 -14.37 5.84
C PHE A 370 36.84 -14.75 4.57
N LEU A 371 37.21 -14.21 3.41
CA LEU A 371 36.47 -14.52 2.19
C LEU A 371 36.87 -15.89 1.61
N ASP A 372 38.12 -16.34 1.75
CA ASP A 372 38.50 -17.72 1.42
C ASP A 372 37.60 -18.71 2.19
N TYR A 373 37.43 -18.45 3.48
CA TYR A 373 36.50 -19.19 4.32
C TYR A 373 35.05 -19.10 3.81
N MET A 374 34.58 -17.92 3.38
CA MET A 374 33.24 -17.75 2.81
C MET A 374 33.02 -18.52 1.50
N LEU A 375 34.05 -18.60 0.64
CA LEU A 375 34.00 -19.25 -0.68
C LEU A 375 34.10 -20.77 -0.57
N GLU A 376 34.97 -21.26 0.32
CA GLU A 376 35.21 -22.70 0.51
C GLU A 376 34.14 -23.38 1.35
N ASN A 377 33.54 -22.67 2.31
CA ASN A 377 32.51 -23.22 3.18
C ASN A 377 31.12 -23.11 2.51
N SER A 378 30.56 -24.27 2.13
CA SER A 378 29.27 -24.38 1.45
C SER A 378 28.09 -23.80 2.26
N GLN A 379 28.18 -23.78 3.60
CA GLN A 379 27.13 -23.20 4.44
C GLN A 379 27.12 -21.68 4.38
N THR A 380 28.29 -21.04 4.31
CA THR A 380 28.42 -19.58 4.29
C THR A 380 28.36 -19.00 2.87
N ASN A 381 28.77 -19.77 1.85
CA ASN A 381 28.68 -19.36 0.44
C ASN A 381 27.23 -19.06 0.02
N GLY A 382 26.26 -19.75 0.63
CA GLY A 382 24.83 -19.49 0.42
C GLY A 382 24.39 -18.05 0.72
N LEU A 383 25.17 -17.30 1.53
CA LEU A 383 24.88 -15.90 1.85
C LEU A 383 24.89 -14.99 0.61
N PHE A 384 25.79 -15.25 -0.34
CA PHE A 384 25.89 -14.46 -1.59
C PHE A 384 24.75 -14.73 -2.57
N LEU A 385 23.98 -15.80 -2.32
CA LEU A 385 22.83 -16.22 -3.10
C LEU A 385 21.52 -16.05 -2.32
N ASP A 386 21.57 -15.47 -1.12
CA ASP A 386 20.38 -15.30 -0.30
C ASP A 386 19.51 -14.17 -0.85
N ASP A 387 18.34 -14.52 -1.39
CA ASP A 387 17.40 -13.58 -2.00
C ASP A 387 17.02 -12.42 -1.07
N LEU A 388 16.90 -12.67 0.25
CA LEU A 388 16.56 -11.62 1.21
C LEU A 388 17.71 -10.61 1.36
N ILE A 389 18.96 -11.06 1.30
CA ILE A 389 20.12 -10.18 1.37
C ILE A 389 20.26 -9.37 0.08
N LEU A 390 20.15 -10.04 -1.07
CA LEU A 390 20.27 -9.39 -2.38
C LEU A 390 19.23 -8.28 -2.54
N ILE A 391 17.96 -8.53 -2.19
CA ILE A 391 16.93 -7.50 -2.27
C ILE A 391 17.10 -6.41 -1.21
N LEU A 392 17.48 -6.75 0.02
CA LEU A 392 17.70 -5.78 1.09
C LEU A 392 18.73 -4.71 0.67
N LEU A 393 19.88 -5.15 0.13
CA LEU A 393 20.97 -4.29 -0.34
C LEU A 393 20.58 -3.33 -1.47
N THR A 394 19.47 -3.59 -2.17
CA THR A 394 19.01 -2.76 -3.29
C THR A 394 17.81 -1.87 -2.94
N LYS A 395 17.19 -2.08 -1.77
CA LYS A 395 15.91 -1.44 -1.42
C LYS A 395 15.97 -0.55 -0.18
N VAL A 396 16.90 -0.80 0.74
CA VAL A 396 16.95 -0.05 2.01
C VAL A 396 18.38 0.39 2.36
N ILE A 397 18.49 1.54 3.01
CA ILE A 397 19.71 1.92 3.70
C ILE A 397 19.80 1.06 4.96
N ILE A 398 20.84 0.23 5.07
CA ILE A 398 21.01 -0.69 6.20
C ILE A 398 21.50 0.09 7.41
N GLU A 399 20.60 0.33 8.36
CA GLU A 399 20.87 1.02 9.62
C GLU A 399 21.39 0.05 10.71
N ASP A 400 22.45 -0.70 10.39
CA ASP A 400 23.06 -1.68 11.29
C ASP A 400 24.58 -1.74 11.15
N LEU A 401 25.30 -1.36 12.23
CA LEU A 401 26.77 -1.27 12.21
C LEU A 401 27.47 -2.63 12.07
N THR A 402 26.84 -3.73 12.51
CA THR A 402 27.42 -5.07 12.36
C THR A 402 27.42 -5.47 10.89
N ILE A 403 26.30 -5.23 10.20
CA ILE A 403 26.19 -5.51 8.77
C ILE A 403 27.06 -4.54 7.95
N GLU A 404 27.09 -3.24 8.29
CA GLU A 404 28.00 -2.27 7.65
C GLU A 404 29.47 -2.71 7.69
N LYS A 405 29.96 -3.18 8.85
CA LYS A 405 31.32 -3.70 9.00
C LYS A 405 31.57 -4.93 8.14
N LEU A 406 30.63 -5.86 8.10
CA LEU A 406 30.70 -7.06 7.26
C LEU A 406 30.81 -6.69 5.78
N LEU A 407 29.90 -5.82 5.29
CA LEU A 407 29.90 -5.37 3.89
C LEU A 407 31.17 -4.60 3.53
N THR A 408 31.70 -3.79 4.46
CA THR A 408 32.97 -3.08 4.26
C THR A 408 34.13 -4.06 4.07
N LYS A 409 34.20 -5.12 4.87
CA LYS A 409 35.24 -6.17 4.74
C LYS A 409 35.11 -6.95 3.44
N ILE A 410 33.90 -7.38 3.09
CA ILE A 410 33.65 -8.10 1.83
C ILE A 410 34.06 -7.24 0.64
N ARG A 411 33.65 -5.97 0.62
CA ARG A 411 33.99 -5.03 -0.46
C ARG A 411 35.50 -4.84 -0.64
N ASN A 412 36.25 -4.74 0.47
CA ASN A 412 37.71 -4.59 0.43
C ASN A 412 38.39 -5.84 -0.15
N PHE A 413 38.01 -7.04 0.33
CA PHE A 413 38.54 -8.28 -0.24
C PHE A 413 38.27 -8.41 -1.75
N LEU A 414 37.05 -8.14 -2.18
CA LEU A 414 36.70 -8.28 -3.60
C LEU A 414 37.51 -7.34 -4.49
N LEU A 415 37.86 -6.16 -3.97
CA LEU A 415 38.80 -5.25 -4.64
C LEU A 415 40.21 -5.85 -4.72
N ASP A 416 40.69 -6.45 -3.64
CA ASP A 416 42.00 -7.10 -3.57
C ASP A 416 42.13 -8.27 -4.54
N GLU A 417 41.11 -9.13 -4.59
CA GLU A 417 41.05 -10.29 -5.48
C GLU A 417 41.08 -9.84 -6.95
N ILE A 418 40.24 -8.88 -7.32
CA ILE A 418 40.20 -8.34 -8.68
C ILE A 418 41.53 -7.74 -9.09
N VAL A 419 42.18 -6.96 -8.23
CA VAL A 419 43.47 -6.34 -8.56
C VAL A 419 44.57 -7.40 -8.71
N LYS A 420 44.58 -8.45 -7.89
CA LYS A 420 45.53 -9.57 -8.01
C LYS A 420 45.38 -10.33 -9.33
N ASN A 421 44.14 -10.50 -9.81
CA ASN A 421 43.79 -11.31 -10.98
C ASN A 421 43.45 -10.48 -12.24
N LEU A 422 43.75 -9.17 -12.23
CA LEU A 422 43.29 -8.24 -13.26
C LEU A 422 43.83 -8.56 -14.67
N ASP A 423 45.10 -8.96 -14.73
CA ASP A 423 45.83 -9.30 -15.96
C ASP A 423 45.39 -10.66 -16.53
N SER A 424 45.10 -11.63 -15.66
CA SER A 424 44.63 -12.97 -16.08
C SER A 424 43.18 -12.93 -16.55
N GLY A 425 42.38 -12.01 -15.99
CA GLY A 425 40.94 -11.94 -16.20
C GLY A 425 40.16 -13.13 -15.62
N GLN A 426 40.81 -13.96 -14.79
CA GLN A 426 40.23 -15.11 -14.10
C GLN A 426 40.01 -14.74 -12.63
N PHE A 427 38.78 -14.38 -12.28
CA PHE A 427 38.42 -14.01 -10.91
C PHE A 427 37.87 -15.20 -10.14
N ASP A 428 38.26 -15.31 -8.88
CA ASP A 428 37.79 -16.36 -7.97
C ASP A 428 36.32 -16.14 -7.59
N PHE A 429 35.88 -14.87 -7.50
CA PHE A 429 34.49 -14.52 -7.24
C PHE A 429 33.85 -13.79 -8.42
N THR A 430 32.84 -14.42 -9.03
CA THR A 430 32.17 -13.92 -10.25
C THR A 430 30.66 -13.76 -10.10
N ASN A 431 30.12 -13.83 -8.87
CA ASN A 431 28.69 -13.61 -8.63
C ASN A 431 28.32 -12.13 -8.80
N THR A 432 27.98 -11.76 -10.04
CA THR A 432 27.60 -10.40 -10.41
C THR A 432 26.35 -9.91 -9.69
N HIS A 433 25.43 -10.79 -9.30
CA HIS A 433 24.20 -10.38 -8.61
C HIS A 433 24.51 -9.79 -7.24
N PHE A 434 25.38 -10.45 -6.48
CA PHE A 434 25.83 -9.94 -5.19
C PHE A 434 26.69 -8.68 -5.33
N ILE A 435 27.61 -8.64 -6.30
CA ILE A 435 28.44 -7.46 -6.57
C ILE A 435 27.55 -6.24 -6.90
N ASN A 436 26.57 -6.42 -7.78
CA ASN A 436 25.63 -5.36 -8.16
C ASN A 436 24.77 -4.90 -6.98
N ALA A 437 24.34 -5.83 -6.12
CA ALA A 437 23.60 -5.51 -4.90
C ALA A 437 24.47 -4.71 -3.91
N LEU A 438 25.72 -5.12 -3.69
CA LEU A 438 26.69 -4.40 -2.86
C LEU A 438 27.02 -3.00 -3.41
N ALA A 439 27.13 -2.87 -4.73
CA ALA A 439 27.31 -1.60 -5.41
C ALA A 439 26.09 -0.70 -5.25
N SER A 440 24.88 -1.25 -5.38
CA SER A 440 23.62 -0.54 -5.12
C SER A 440 23.57 -0.05 -3.67
N GLN A 441 23.90 -0.90 -2.70
CA GLN A 441 23.95 -0.50 -1.28
C GLN A 441 24.96 0.63 -1.04
N SER A 442 26.12 0.57 -1.69
CA SER A 442 27.16 1.60 -1.59
C SER A 442 26.69 2.91 -2.21
N PHE A 443 25.88 2.87 -3.28
CA PHE A 443 25.27 4.08 -3.83
C PHE A 443 24.16 4.64 -2.95
N LEU A 444 23.27 3.79 -2.43
CA LEU A 444 22.15 4.17 -1.55
C LEU A 444 22.62 4.81 -0.24
N ASN A 445 23.71 4.30 0.33
CA ASN A 445 24.32 4.90 1.52
C ASN A 445 25.32 6.01 1.18
N GLU A 446 25.42 6.39 -0.09
CA GLU A 446 26.30 7.46 -0.58
C GLU A 446 27.78 7.22 -0.25
N TYR A 447 28.22 5.97 -0.30
CA TYR A 447 29.60 5.57 -0.07
C TYR A 447 30.08 5.94 1.34
N VAL A 448 29.20 5.83 2.34
CA VAL A 448 29.51 6.19 3.75
C VAL A 448 30.57 5.27 4.39
N TYR A 449 30.78 4.09 3.83
CA TYR A 449 31.77 3.12 4.32
C TYR A 449 33.18 3.71 4.31
N VAL A 450 34.00 3.32 5.29
CA VAL A 450 35.41 3.72 5.36
C VAL A 450 36.17 3.18 4.16
N VAL A 451 37.16 3.94 3.68
CA VAL A 451 38.06 3.58 2.58
C VAL A 451 39.48 3.93 3.02
N SER A 452 40.37 2.95 2.97
CA SER A 452 41.80 3.11 3.28
C SER A 452 42.60 3.69 2.10
N GLU A 453 43.79 4.24 2.37
CA GLU A 453 44.69 4.74 1.32
C GLU A 453 45.14 3.63 0.35
N GLU A 454 45.24 2.39 0.85
CA GLU A 454 45.53 1.21 0.05
C GLU A 454 44.39 0.90 -0.93
N GLU A 455 43.13 0.95 -0.46
CA GLU A 455 41.95 0.80 -1.33
C GLU A 455 41.90 1.90 -2.40
N VAL A 456 42.21 3.16 -2.05
CA VAL A 456 42.26 4.27 -3.03
C VAL A 456 43.20 3.95 -4.20
N SER A 457 44.40 3.45 -3.89
CA SER A 457 45.39 3.09 -4.91
C SER A 457 44.88 1.95 -5.82
N LYS A 458 44.18 0.97 -5.25
CA LYS A 458 43.58 -0.16 -5.99
C LYS A 458 42.39 0.26 -6.85
N ILE A 459 41.56 1.18 -6.34
CA ILE A 459 40.44 1.78 -7.08
C ILE A 459 40.95 2.46 -8.35
N ASP A 460 42.04 3.23 -8.26
CA ASP A 460 42.63 3.90 -9.42
C ASP A 460 43.13 2.92 -10.49
N ILE A 461 43.66 1.76 -10.07
CA ILE A 461 44.08 0.68 -10.99
C ILE A 461 42.85 0.13 -11.73
N VAL A 462 41.79 -0.23 -11.02
CA VAL A 462 40.55 -0.77 -11.62
C VAL A 462 39.88 0.27 -12.51
N LYS A 463 39.80 1.53 -12.07
CA LYS A 463 39.22 2.64 -12.83
C LYS A 463 39.88 2.81 -14.20
N LYS A 464 41.21 2.79 -14.27
CA LYS A 464 41.95 2.88 -15.54
C LYS A 464 41.57 1.77 -16.52
N HIS A 465 41.29 0.56 -16.03
CA HIS A 465 40.87 -0.55 -16.88
C HIS A 465 39.42 -0.40 -17.35
N VAL A 466 38.52 0.06 -16.49
CA VAL A 466 37.10 0.30 -16.83
C VAL A 466 36.95 1.46 -17.82
N GLU A 467 37.76 2.52 -17.68
CA GLU A 467 37.75 3.68 -18.58
C GLU A 467 38.56 3.47 -19.87
N SER A 468 39.25 2.33 -19.99
CA SER A 468 39.83 1.92 -21.27
C SER A 468 38.73 1.55 -22.27
N LYS A 469 39.03 1.51 -23.57
CA LYS A 469 38.01 1.27 -24.61
C LYS A 469 37.32 -0.10 -24.39
N VAL A 470 36.03 -0.08 -24.10
CA VAL A 470 35.19 -1.27 -23.91
C VAL A 470 34.40 -1.54 -25.19
N GLU A 471 34.69 -2.65 -25.89
CA GLU A 471 33.95 -2.99 -27.13
C GLU A 471 32.64 -3.76 -26.86
N ASN A 472 32.60 -4.53 -25.77
CA ASN A 472 31.42 -5.24 -25.29
C ASN A 472 31.49 -5.48 -23.79
N ILE A 473 30.33 -5.70 -23.16
CA ILE A 473 30.23 -5.99 -21.73
C ILE A 473 30.09 -7.52 -21.55
N LYS A 474 31.19 -8.18 -21.15
CA LYS A 474 31.17 -9.60 -20.75
C LYS A 474 31.25 -9.72 -19.24
N LEU A 475 31.38 -10.96 -18.74
CA LEU A 475 31.48 -11.23 -17.31
C LEU A 475 32.60 -10.43 -16.64
N ARG A 476 33.77 -10.35 -17.27
CA ARG A 476 34.91 -9.57 -16.77
C ARG A 476 34.54 -8.11 -16.54
N GLU A 477 33.96 -7.46 -17.56
CA GLU A 477 33.58 -6.05 -17.48
C GLU A 477 32.49 -5.82 -16.44
N LYS A 478 31.50 -6.72 -16.33
CA LYS A 478 30.47 -6.66 -15.28
C LYS A 478 31.08 -6.69 -13.87
N VAL A 479 32.04 -7.58 -13.63
CA VAL A 479 32.73 -7.70 -12.34
C VAL A 479 33.54 -6.43 -12.03
N LEU A 480 34.32 -5.94 -12.99
CA LEU A 480 35.13 -4.72 -12.83
C LEU A 480 34.26 -3.48 -12.57
N ILE A 481 33.23 -3.28 -13.38
CA ILE A 481 32.30 -2.14 -13.25
C ILE A 481 31.55 -2.26 -11.92
N GLY A 482 31.06 -3.45 -11.57
CA GLY A 482 30.32 -3.67 -10.34
C GLY A 482 31.15 -3.38 -9.08
N ILE A 483 32.40 -3.87 -9.00
CA ILE A 483 33.26 -3.58 -7.84
C ILE A 483 33.70 -2.12 -7.80
N LEU A 484 34.04 -1.52 -8.94
CA LEU A 484 34.34 -0.09 -9.00
C LEU A 484 33.14 0.76 -8.51
N SER A 485 31.92 0.36 -8.89
CA SER A 485 30.65 0.98 -8.49
C SER A 485 30.33 0.84 -7.00
N CYS A 486 31.08 0.02 -6.24
CA CYS A 486 31.01 -0.05 -4.78
C CYS A 486 31.81 1.08 -4.08
N TYR A 487 32.63 1.82 -4.82
CA TYR A 487 33.51 2.86 -4.29
C TYR A 487 33.26 4.25 -4.87
N ILE A 488 32.86 4.31 -6.14
CA ILE A 488 32.56 5.57 -6.84
C ILE A 488 31.25 5.47 -7.62
N PRO A 489 30.51 6.58 -7.79
CA PRO A 489 29.33 6.58 -8.65
C PRO A 489 29.69 6.32 -10.11
N ALA A 490 29.02 5.35 -10.74
CA ALA A 490 29.33 4.98 -12.12
C ALA A 490 29.09 6.12 -13.14
N TYR A 491 28.20 7.09 -12.87
CA TYR A 491 28.01 8.25 -13.74
C TYR A 491 29.23 9.20 -13.78
N GLU A 492 30.16 9.10 -12.81
CA GLU A 492 31.40 9.90 -12.78
C GLU A 492 32.52 9.32 -13.66
N LEU A 493 32.28 8.16 -14.30
CA LEU A 493 33.23 7.55 -15.24
C LEU A 493 33.25 8.30 -16.57
N ASN A 494 34.44 8.45 -17.16
CA ASN A 494 34.61 9.16 -18.43
C ASN A 494 33.84 8.53 -19.61
N ASN A 495 33.52 7.23 -19.53
CA ASN A 495 32.80 6.45 -20.52
C ASN A 495 31.43 5.94 -20.03
N ALA A 496 30.82 6.61 -19.04
CA ALA A 496 29.56 6.16 -18.42
C ALA A 496 28.41 5.95 -19.43
N GLU A 497 28.23 6.84 -20.40
CA GLU A 497 27.19 6.71 -21.43
C GLU A 497 27.42 5.49 -22.35
N GLU A 498 28.68 5.19 -22.69
CA GLU A 498 29.06 4.02 -23.47
C GLU A 498 28.81 2.73 -22.68
N ILE A 499 29.18 2.71 -21.39
CA ILE A 499 28.88 1.60 -20.47
C ILE A 499 27.37 1.35 -20.39
N LEU A 500 26.55 2.41 -20.25
CA LEU A 500 25.09 2.29 -20.21
C LEU A 500 24.54 1.70 -21.52
N PHE A 501 25.02 2.19 -22.67
CA PHE A 501 24.61 1.70 -23.98
C PHE A 501 24.96 0.21 -24.18
N LEU A 502 26.20 -0.18 -23.93
CA LEU A 502 26.65 -1.57 -24.09
C LEU A 502 26.02 -2.49 -23.04
N GLY A 503 25.81 -2.00 -21.82
CA GLY A 503 25.15 -2.74 -20.74
C GLY A 503 23.69 -3.08 -21.07
N LYS A 504 22.96 -2.16 -21.71
CA LYS A 504 21.61 -2.42 -22.23
C LYS A 504 21.60 -3.54 -23.29
N GLN A 505 22.65 -3.67 -24.09
CA GLN A 505 22.78 -4.75 -25.07
C GLN A 505 23.15 -6.11 -24.45
N ALA A 506 23.79 -6.11 -23.27
CA ALA A 506 24.25 -7.35 -22.62
C ALA A 506 23.12 -8.22 -22.06
N GLY A 507 21.89 -7.69 -21.91
CA GLY A 507 20.69 -8.47 -21.55
C GLY A 507 20.66 -9.04 -20.12
N ASP A 508 21.46 -8.53 -19.20
CA ASP A 508 21.53 -8.95 -17.80
C ASP A 508 20.73 -7.98 -16.92
N SER A 509 19.65 -8.47 -16.30
CA SER A 509 18.72 -7.62 -15.53
C SER A 509 19.33 -7.04 -14.27
N SER A 510 20.14 -7.81 -13.54
CA SER A 510 20.82 -7.34 -12.32
C SER A 510 21.81 -6.23 -12.65
N PHE A 511 22.60 -6.43 -13.71
CA PHE A 511 23.56 -5.43 -14.16
C PHE A 511 22.87 -4.18 -14.71
N LEU A 512 21.80 -4.35 -15.50
CA LEU A 512 21.02 -3.23 -16.00
C LEU A 512 20.43 -2.39 -14.87
N ASN A 513 19.89 -3.02 -13.81
CA ASN A 513 19.38 -2.28 -12.65
C ASN A 513 20.45 -1.42 -11.97
N LEU A 514 21.68 -1.94 -11.85
CA LEU A 514 22.81 -1.17 -11.34
C LEU A 514 23.11 0.05 -12.22
N LEU A 515 23.17 -0.14 -13.54
CA LEU A 515 23.45 0.96 -14.48
C LEU A 515 22.32 2.00 -14.51
N VAL A 516 21.07 1.58 -14.38
CA VAL A 516 19.94 2.49 -14.25
C VAL A 516 20.12 3.36 -12.99
N LEU A 517 20.38 2.72 -11.85
CA LEU A 517 20.54 3.40 -10.57
C LEU A 517 21.73 4.36 -10.53
N GLN A 518 22.90 3.92 -11.01
CA GLN A 518 24.15 4.68 -10.86
C GLN A 518 24.53 5.54 -12.08
N ILE A 519 23.93 5.34 -13.25
CA ILE A 519 24.23 6.10 -14.47
C ILE A 519 22.99 6.82 -15.01
N GLU A 520 21.97 6.08 -15.42
CA GLU A 520 20.83 6.65 -16.13
C GLU A 520 20.04 7.65 -15.28
N GLU A 521 19.71 7.30 -14.03
CA GLU A 521 18.98 8.17 -13.12
C GLU A 521 19.74 9.49 -12.83
N PRO A 522 21.04 9.48 -12.43
CA PRO A 522 21.83 10.71 -12.26
C PRO A 522 21.92 11.57 -13.53
N LEU A 523 22.10 10.97 -14.71
CA LEU A 523 22.16 11.73 -15.97
C LEU A 523 20.82 12.39 -16.30
N ILE A 524 19.69 11.72 -16.04
CA ILE A 524 18.35 12.31 -16.15
C ILE A 524 18.21 13.49 -15.19
N GLU A 525 18.66 13.35 -13.94
CA GLU A 525 18.63 14.42 -12.94
C GLU A 525 19.44 15.65 -13.40
N LEU A 526 20.64 15.46 -13.96
CA LEU A 526 21.43 16.56 -14.53
C LEU A 526 20.70 17.31 -15.65
N GLY A 527 19.95 16.59 -16.50
CA GLY A 527 19.13 17.20 -17.55
C GLY A 527 17.90 17.94 -17.03
N ILE A 528 17.29 17.46 -15.94
CA ILE A 528 16.16 18.13 -15.26
C ILE A 528 16.64 19.42 -14.57
N ARG A 529 17.80 19.34 -13.90
CA ARG A 529 18.42 20.45 -13.14
C ARG A 529 18.48 21.75 -13.94
N GLN A 530 18.78 21.67 -15.23
CA GLN A 530 18.92 22.84 -16.12
C GLN A 530 17.57 23.51 -16.49
N LYS A 531 16.44 22.83 -16.24
CA LYS A 531 15.10 23.26 -16.66
C LYS A 531 14.25 23.79 -15.51
N ILE A 532 14.64 23.53 -14.26
CA ILE A 532 13.91 23.99 -13.08
C ILE A 532 13.96 25.53 -13.02
N PRO A 533 12.81 26.23 -12.95
CA PRO A 533 12.82 27.68 -12.86
C PRO A 533 13.42 28.18 -11.54
N ALA A 534 14.23 29.23 -11.60
CA ALA A 534 14.85 29.90 -10.46
C ALA A 534 14.46 31.37 -10.40
N THR A 535 14.17 31.90 -9.20
CA THR A 535 13.73 33.30 -9.01
C THR A 535 14.88 34.31 -8.99
N GLY A 536 16.14 33.86 -8.98
CA GLY A 536 17.32 34.72 -8.96
C GLY A 536 18.56 34.04 -8.41
N LYS A 537 19.61 34.81 -8.12
CA LYS A 537 20.77 34.32 -7.35
C LYS A 537 20.45 34.42 -5.86
N VAL A 538 20.70 33.34 -5.12
CA VAL A 538 20.65 33.33 -3.64
C VAL A 538 21.66 34.36 -3.12
N GLN A 539 21.19 35.37 -2.38
CA GLN A 539 22.02 36.51 -1.94
C GLN A 539 22.48 36.40 -0.48
N ASN A 540 21.72 35.69 0.37
CA ASN A 540 22.08 35.52 1.77
C ASN A 540 23.26 34.53 1.91
N ASN A 541 24.28 34.92 2.68
CA ASN A 541 25.51 34.13 2.85
C ASN A 541 25.28 32.75 3.49
N ILE A 542 24.34 32.64 4.45
CA ILE A 542 24.00 31.38 5.09
C ILE A 542 23.21 30.50 4.11
N SER A 543 22.22 31.06 3.42
CA SER A 543 21.49 30.35 2.37
C SER A 543 22.42 29.84 1.26
N GLU A 544 23.43 30.61 0.85
CA GLU A 544 24.41 30.20 -0.15
C GLU A 544 25.26 29.02 0.36
N LYS A 545 25.74 29.06 1.61
CA LYS A 545 26.48 27.95 2.22
C LYS A 545 25.65 26.67 2.32
N ILE A 546 24.40 26.79 2.78
CA ILE A 546 23.46 25.66 2.88
C ILE A 546 23.15 25.09 1.50
N LYS A 547 22.91 25.96 0.51
CA LYS A 547 22.73 25.56 -0.88
C LYS A 547 23.94 24.76 -1.37
N LEU A 548 25.16 25.27 -1.23
CA LEU A 548 26.37 24.58 -1.68
C LEU A 548 26.52 23.19 -1.05
N GLN A 549 26.17 23.05 0.24
CA GLN A 549 26.15 21.75 0.92
C GLN A 549 25.22 20.74 0.24
N TYR A 550 23.96 21.12 -0.04
CA TYR A 550 22.98 20.23 -0.66
C TYR A 550 23.11 20.10 -2.18
N GLU A 551 23.88 20.98 -2.83
CA GLU A 551 24.28 20.82 -4.24
C GLU A 551 25.40 19.78 -4.38
N GLU A 552 26.27 19.64 -3.38
CA GLU A 552 27.29 18.59 -3.34
C GLU A 552 26.67 17.22 -3.00
N ASN A 553 25.82 17.16 -1.97
CA ASN A 553 25.16 15.92 -1.53
C ASN A 553 23.69 16.20 -1.19
N PRO A 554 22.74 15.96 -2.12
CA PRO A 554 21.32 16.21 -1.89
C PRO A 554 20.77 15.28 -0.80
N TYR A 555 19.99 15.83 0.13
CA TYR A 555 19.44 15.11 1.27
C TYR A 555 17.93 15.37 1.42
N PRO A 556 17.11 14.36 1.79
CA PRO A 556 17.38 12.91 1.83
C PRO A 556 17.06 12.19 0.51
N ARG A 557 17.96 11.43 -0.12
CA ARG A 557 17.56 10.57 -1.27
C ARG A 557 16.80 9.33 -0.77
N TRP A 558 15.54 9.17 -1.20
CA TRP A 558 14.64 8.11 -0.71
C TRP A 558 14.30 7.12 -1.83
N VAL A 559 14.33 5.82 -1.54
CA VAL A 559 14.21 4.78 -2.58
C VAL A 559 12.78 4.58 -3.04
N SER A 560 11.87 4.38 -2.09
CA SER A 560 10.45 4.07 -2.32
C SER A 560 9.52 4.94 -1.46
N SER A 561 8.25 4.98 -1.84
CA SER A 561 7.19 5.71 -1.14
C SER A 561 5.92 4.87 -1.14
N HIS A 562 5.11 5.00 -0.09
CA HIS A 562 3.82 4.34 -0.01
C HIS A 562 2.85 4.86 -1.08
N GLN A 563 2.07 3.94 -1.64
CA GLN A 563 0.86 4.29 -2.36
C GLN A 563 -0.17 4.82 -1.35
N HIS A 564 -0.84 5.91 -1.71
CA HIS A 564 -1.85 6.53 -0.88
C HIS A 564 -3.21 6.49 -1.57
N THR A 565 -4.26 6.38 -0.77
CA THR A 565 -5.62 6.69 -1.22
C THR A 565 -5.86 8.18 -0.95
N PRO A 566 -6.09 9.02 -1.98
CA PRO A 566 -6.32 10.44 -1.78
C PRO A 566 -7.56 10.69 -0.92
N GLN A 567 -7.47 11.64 0.01
CA GLN A 567 -8.57 12.07 0.87
C GLN A 567 -8.68 13.59 0.87
N SER A 568 -9.83 14.14 1.23
CA SER A 568 -9.94 15.59 1.45
C SER A 568 -9.09 15.99 2.65
N PHE A 569 -8.51 17.19 2.62
CA PHE A 569 -7.76 17.70 3.77
C PHE A 569 -8.62 17.75 5.05
N PRO A 570 -9.90 18.22 5.02
CA PRO A 570 -10.77 18.20 6.18
C PRO A 570 -10.95 16.81 6.79
N SER A 571 -11.12 15.77 5.96
CA SER A 571 -11.22 14.39 6.44
C SER A 571 -9.92 13.91 7.09
N ARG A 572 -8.77 14.25 6.48
CA ARG A 572 -7.45 13.88 7.00
C ARG A 572 -7.17 14.52 8.35
N ILE A 573 -7.36 15.84 8.47
CA ILE A 573 -7.05 16.56 9.71
C ILE A 573 -8.02 16.18 10.84
N LYS A 574 -9.32 15.98 10.55
CA LYS A 574 -10.29 15.48 11.54
C LYS A 574 -9.99 14.07 12.04
N ARG A 575 -9.42 13.20 11.20
CA ARG A 575 -8.99 11.87 11.67
C ARG A 575 -7.86 11.95 12.68
N GLU A 576 -6.95 12.91 12.50
CA GLU A 576 -5.80 13.10 13.40
C GLU A 576 -6.18 13.90 14.65
N PHE A 577 -7.06 14.90 14.49
CA PHE A 577 -7.55 15.81 15.52
C PHE A 577 -9.08 15.94 15.44
N PRO A 578 -9.85 14.99 16.02
CA PRO A 578 -11.31 14.92 15.88
C PRO A 578 -12.09 16.11 16.44
N HIS A 579 -11.49 16.86 17.36
CA HIS A 579 -12.10 18.01 18.04
C HIS A 579 -12.12 19.29 17.20
N LEU A 580 -11.37 19.34 16.09
CA LEU A 580 -11.29 20.53 15.25
C LEU A 580 -12.64 20.85 14.57
N SER A 581 -13.10 22.09 14.79
CA SER A 581 -14.18 22.69 14.00
C SER A 581 -13.63 23.20 12.67
N LEU A 582 -14.24 22.78 11.55
CA LEU A 582 -13.83 23.14 10.19
C LEU A 582 -14.93 23.90 9.42
N ASN A 583 -15.74 24.69 10.13
CA ASN A 583 -16.83 25.44 9.50
C ASN A 583 -16.28 26.49 8.52
N GLY A 584 -16.82 26.55 7.29
CA GLY A 584 -16.42 27.52 6.27
C GLY A 584 -15.17 27.15 5.45
N HIS A 585 -14.72 25.90 5.47
CA HIS A 585 -13.46 25.47 4.83
C HIS A 585 -13.67 24.72 3.49
N GLU A 586 -14.60 25.20 2.66
CA GLU A 586 -14.90 24.56 1.37
C GLU A 586 -13.68 24.52 0.43
N ARG A 587 -12.79 25.53 0.51
CA ARG A 587 -11.54 25.60 -0.26
C ARG A 587 -10.59 24.44 0.03
N LEU A 588 -10.63 23.88 1.24
CA LEU A 588 -9.78 22.74 1.63
C LEU A 588 -10.17 21.41 0.95
N GLN A 589 -11.25 21.40 0.16
CA GLN A 589 -11.57 20.28 -0.72
C GLN A 589 -10.67 20.21 -1.97
N SER A 590 -9.98 21.30 -2.34
CA SER A 590 -9.04 21.36 -3.47
C SER A 590 -7.93 22.38 -3.17
N PRO A 591 -7.05 22.08 -2.20
CA PRO A 591 -6.16 23.08 -1.60
C PRO A 591 -4.97 23.45 -2.50
N GLN A 592 -4.60 24.73 -2.47
CA GLN A 592 -3.27 25.20 -2.88
C GLN A 592 -2.28 24.94 -1.75
N VAL A 593 -1.24 24.16 -2.03
CA VAL A 593 -0.24 23.73 -1.03
C VAL A 593 1.12 24.31 -1.38
N LEU A 594 1.76 24.97 -0.41
CA LEU A 594 3.18 25.30 -0.47
C LEU A 594 3.97 24.31 0.37
N VAL A 595 4.99 23.68 -0.21
CA VAL A 595 5.99 22.92 0.55
C VAL A 595 7.30 23.70 0.49
N ALA A 596 7.62 24.38 1.59
CA ALA A 596 8.80 25.22 1.71
C ALA A 596 9.97 24.44 2.30
N GLY A 597 11.06 24.32 1.54
CA GLY A 597 12.16 23.44 1.91
C GLY A 597 11.87 21.99 1.59
N CYS A 598 11.41 21.72 0.37
CA CYS A 598 10.94 20.39 0.00
C CYS A 598 12.07 19.36 -0.12
N GLY A 599 13.34 19.78 -0.12
CA GLY A 599 14.51 18.95 -0.33
C GLY A 599 14.36 18.11 -1.59
N THR A 600 14.54 16.80 -1.45
CA THR A 600 14.36 15.77 -2.49
C THR A 600 12.90 15.40 -2.77
N GLY A 601 11.94 16.22 -2.31
CA GLY A 601 10.55 16.19 -2.76
C GLY A 601 9.62 15.21 -2.08
N LYS A 602 10.08 14.39 -1.12
CA LYS A 602 9.23 13.36 -0.48
C LYS A 602 7.96 13.96 0.12
N GLN A 603 8.08 15.08 0.83
CA GLN A 603 6.94 15.77 1.44
C GLN A 603 5.98 16.36 0.39
N ALA A 604 6.50 16.98 -0.66
CA ALA A 604 5.69 17.50 -1.78
C ALA A 604 4.91 16.39 -2.48
N ILE A 605 5.56 15.25 -2.73
CA ILE A 605 4.94 14.06 -3.32
C ILE A 605 3.86 13.48 -2.39
N GLN A 606 4.13 13.40 -1.08
CA GLN A 606 3.14 12.94 -0.11
C GLN A 606 1.93 13.88 -0.05
N ALA A 607 2.13 15.19 -0.06
CA ALA A 607 1.04 16.16 -0.12
C ALA A 607 0.18 15.95 -1.39
N ALA A 608 0.83 15.82 -2.55
CA ALA A 608 0.17 15.61 -3.84
C ALA A 608 -0.63 14.29 -3.91
N LEU A 609 -0.09 13.19 -3.38
CA LEU A 609 -0.73 11.88 -3.41
C LEU A 609 -1.84 11.73 -2.36
N GLN A 610 -1.70 12.38 -1.20
CA GLN A 610 -2.64 12.21 -0.09
C GLN A 610 -3.82 13.18 -0.15
N LEU A 611 -3.65 14.36 -0.74
CA LEU A 611 -4.67 15.40 -0.76
C LEU A 611 -5.39 15.43 -2.11
N LYS A 612 -6.68 15.13 -2.08
CA LYS A 612 -7.56 15.15 -3.25
C LYS A 612 -7.56 16.55 -3.89
N ASN A 613 -7.43 16.59 -5.23
CA ASN A 613 -7.48 17.81 -6.05
C ASN A 613 -6.50 18.91 -5.60
N SER A 614 -5.39 18.54 -4.97
CA SER A 614 -4.38 19.52 -4.53
C SER A 614 -3.53 20.02 -5.69
N LEU A 615 -3.06 21.27 -5.58
CA LEU A 615 -2.02 21.83 -6.43
C LEU A 615 -0.83 22.20 -5.54
N VAL A 616 0.31 21.55 -5.77
CA VAL A 616 1.48 21.69 -4.91
C VAL A 616 2.53 22.57 -5.59
N THR A 617 2.92 23.65 -4.92
CA THR A 617 4.14 24.39 -5.23
C THR A 617 5.21 23.97 -4.22
N ALA A 618 6.33 23.44 -4.71
CA ALA A 618 7.42 22.94 -3.89
C ALA A 618 8.69 23.76 -4.17
N ILE A 619 9.27 24.33 -3.12
CA ILE A 619 10.44 25.20 -3.23
C ILE A 619 11.61 24.68 -2.40
N ASP A 620 12.82 24.86 -2.93
CA ASP A 620 14.07 24.54 -2.23
C ASP A 620 15.24 25.40 -2.78
N LEU A 621 16.37 25.41 -2.06
CA LEU A 621 17.58 26.10 -2.49
C LEU A 621 18.41 25.28 -3.48
N SER A 622 18.41 23.94 -3.36
CA SER A 622 19.27 23.06 -4.15
C SER A 622 18.59 22.58 -5.44
N LEU A 623 19.16 22.92 -6.60
CA LEU A 623 18.70 22.39 -7.88
C LEU A 623 18.94 20.88 -7.98
N THR A 624 19.99 20.36 -7.33
CA THR A 624 20.25 18.92 -7.29
C THR A 624 19.16 18.18 -6.54
N SER A 625 18.73 18.70 -5.39
CA SER A 625 17.61 18.12 -4.62
C SER A 625 16.28 18.19 -5.40
N LEU A 626 16.00 19.34 -6.03
CA LEU A 626 14.79 19.52 -6.83
C LEU A 626 14.79 18.65 -8.10
N ALA A 627 15.94 18.43 -8.73
CA ALA A 627 16.04 17.56 -9.90
C ALA A 627 15.72 16.10 -9.54
N TYR A 628 16.20 15.63 -8.39
CA TYR A 628 15.81 14.34 -7.84
C TYR A 628 14.30 14.26 -7.57
N ALA A 629 13.74 15.29 -6.91
CA ALA A 629 12.33 15.39 -6.60
C ALA A 629 11.45 15.29 -7.85
N GLU A 630 11.81 16.02 -8.91
CA GLU A 630 11.08 16.03 -10.17
C GLU A 630 11.23 14.70 -10.94
N ARG A 631 12.42 14.07 -10.93
CA ARG A 631 12.58 12.72 -11.50
C ARG A 631 11.64 11.73 -10.81
N LYS A 632 11.64 11.70 -9.48
CA LYS A 632 10.77 10.81 -8.68
C LYS A 632 9.28 11.11 -8.89
N THR A 633 8.92 12.38 -9.04
CA THR A 633 7.54 12.80 -9.37
C THR A 633 7.09 12.21 -10.72
N ARG A 634 7.95 12.25 -11.74
CA ARG A 634 7.68 11.66 -13.06
C ARG A 634 7.61 10.13 -13.01
N GLU A 635 8.51 9.48 -12.26
CA GLU A 635 8.52 8.03 -12.03
C GLU A 635 7.19 7.54 -11.43
N LEU A 636 6.60 8.34 -10.53
CA LEU A 636 5.30 8.04 -9.89
C LEU A 636 4.08 8.50 -10.70
N GLY A 637 4.27 9.09 -11.88
CA GLY A 637 3.18 9.58 -12.73
C GLY A 637 2.40 10.77 -12.16
N ILE A 638 3.03 11.56 -11.28
CA ILE A 638 2.40 12.71 -10.61
C ILE A 638 2.54 13.97 -11.49
N ASN A 639 1.47 14.76 -11.61
CA ASN A 639 1.42 15.90 -12.53
C ASN A 639 0.95 17.23 -11.89
N ASN A 640 0.63 17.22 -10.60
CA ASN A 640 0.11 18.37 -9.86
C ASN A 640 1.14 19.02 -8.93
N ILE A 641 2.43 18.86 -9.21
CA ILE A 641 3.54 19.49 -8.47
C ILE A 641 4.34 20.42 -9.39
N LYS A 642 4.62 21.63 -8.90
CA LYS A 642 5.52 22.59 -9.53
C LYS A 642 6.74 22.81 -8.63
N TYR A 643 7.92 22.50 -9.14
CA TYR A 643 9.20 22.73 -8.46
C TYR A 643 9.82 24.06 -8.85
N LEU A 644 10.37 24.80 -7.88
CA LEU A 644 11.06 26.08 -8.08
C LEU A 644 12.29 26.19 -7.18
N GLN A 645 13.39 26.73 -7.70
CA GLN A 645 14.52 27.14 -6.86
C GLN A 645 14.27 28.54 -6.29
N VAL A 646 14.03 28.61 -4.98
CA VAL A 646 13.63 29.84 -4.28
C VAL A 646 14.19 29.83 -2.86
N ASP A 647 14.77 30.94 -2.43
CA ASP A 647 15.07 31.19 -1.01
C ASP A 647 13.79 31.70 -0.31
N ILE A 648 13.49 31.18 0.89
CA ILE A 648 12.35 31.66 1.69
C ILE A 648 12.41 33.17 1.90
N LEU A 649 13.62 33.74 2.00
CA LEU A 649 13.81 35.19 2.15
C LEU A 649 13.33 36.00 0.94
N ASP A 650 13.25 35.38 -0.24
CA ASP A 650 12.77 36.02 -1.48
C ASP A 650 11.23 36.00 -1.61
N LEU A 651 10.52 35.38 -0.66
CA LEU A 651 9.06 35.25 -0.70
C LEU A 651 8.31 36.56 -0.43
N LYS A 652 8.97 37.57 0.14
CA LYS A 652 8.37 38.87 0.48
C LYS A 652 7.63 39.55 -0.68
N GLY A 653 8.01 39.27 -1.93
CA GLY A 653 7.39 39.83 -3.14
C GLY A 653 6.29 38.97 -3.77
N TRP A 654 5.91 37.84 -3.16
CA TRP A 654 4.91 36.95 -3.73
C TRP A 654 3.50 37.45 -3.46
N ASN A 655 2.68 37.49 -4.52
CA ASN A 655 1.25 37.83 -4.42
C ASN A 655 0.35 36.58 -4.37
N THR A 656 0.94 35.39 -4.36
CA THR A 656 0.21 34.11 -4.31
C THR A 656 0.03 33.68 -2.87
N THR A 657 -1.18 33.29 -2.50
CA THR A 657 -1.48 32.73 -1.17
C THR A 657 -1.79 31.23 -1.24
N PHE A 658 -1.63 30.54 -0.11
CA PHE A 658 -1.79 29.09 0.00
C PHE A 658 -2.76 28.73 1.12
N ASP A 659 -3.51 27.65 0.92
CA ASP A 659 -4.45 27.13 1.93
C ASP A 659 -3.71 26.27 2.97
N ILE A 660 -2.63 25.62 2.55
CA ILE A 660 -1.79 24.77 3.39
C ILE A 660 -0.32 25.12 3.12
N ILE A 661 0.46 25.34 4.18
CA ILE A 661 1.91 25.55 4.09
C ILE A 661 2.61 24.49 4.94
N GLU A 662 3.40 23.63 4.31
CA GLU A 662 4.25 22.68 5.02
C GLU A 662 5.71 23.13 4.98
N CYS A 663 6.34 23.30 6.15
CA CYS A 663 7.73 23.68 6.28
C CYS A 663 8.40 22.94 7.46
N VAL A 664 9.03 21.80 7.15
CA VAL A 664 9.52 20.86 8.16
C VAL A 664 11.05 20.81 8.25
N GLY A 665 11.75 21.13 7.16
CA GLY A 665 13.19 20.90 7.02
C GLY A 665 14.08 22.13 6.89
N VAL A 666 13.55 23.36 7.06
CA VAL A 666 14.33 24.58 6.70
C VAL A 666 14.39 25.64 7.79
N LEU A 667 13.29 25.94 8.51
CA LEU A 667 13.27 27.07 9.46
C LEU A 667 14.42 27.01 10.48
N HIS A 668 14.72 25.82 11.00
CA HIS A 668 15.79 25.63 11.99
C HIS A 668 17.22 25.73 11.40
N HIS A 669 17.39 25.86 10.09
CA HIS A 669 18.67 26.14 9.44
C HIS A 669 18.84 27.62 9.04
N MET A 670 17.84 28.46 9.30
CA MET A 670 17.90 29.88 8.97
C MET A 670 18.64 30.68 10.05
N GLU A 671 19.24 31.80 9.64
CA GLU A 671 19.82 32.79 10.54
C GLU A 671 18.76 33.40 11.48
N ASP A 672 17.59 33.73 10.92
CA ASP A 672 16.42 34.18 11.65
C ASP A 672 15.21 33.29 11.31
N PRO A 673 15.03 32.19 12.07
CA PRO A 673 13.90 31.27 11.89
C PRO A 673 12.54 31.94 12.08
N PHE A 674 12.43 32.95 12.95
CA PHE A 674 11.17 33.64 13.21
C PHE A 674 10.76 34.48 12.01
N TYR A 675 11.69 35.25 11.44
CA TYR A 675 11.43 36.03 10.23
C TYR A 675 11.08 35.12 9.04
N GLY A 676 11.77 33.99 8.88
CA GLY A 676 11.42 32.98 7.87
C GLY A 676 9.99 32.45 8.05
N TRP A 677 9.58 32.16 9.28
CA TRP A 677 8.22 31.73 9.59
C TRP A 677 7.20 32.84 9.31
N GLN A 678 7.50 34.08 9.69
CA GLN A 678 6.65 35.24 9.40
C GLN A 678 6.36 35.38 7.90
N LEU A 679 7.39 35.29 7.05
CA LEU A 679 7.22 35.34 5.59
C LEU A 679 6.30 34.22 5.06
N LEU A 680 6.38 33.03 5.65
CA LEU A 680 5.47 31.94 5.29
C LEU A 680 4.04 32.21 5.77
N THR A 681 3.87 32.74 6.98
CA THR A 681 2.55 33.11 7.52
C THR A 681 1.89 34.22 6.70
N ASP A 682 2.65 35.16 6.15
CA ASP A 682 2.15 36.22 5.25
C ASP A 682 1.54 35.66 3.95
N LEU A 683 1.95 34.45 3.53
CA LEU A 683 1.40 33.77 2.36
C LEU A 683 0.22 32.83 2.69
N LEU A 684 -0.13 32.67 3.96
CA LEU A 684 -1.21 31.79 4.39
C LEU A 684 -2.57 32.47 4.21
N ASN A 685 -3.51 31.77 3.58
CA ASN A 685 -4.90 32.23 3.51
C ASN A 685 -5.56 32.27 4.89
N PRO A 686 -6.54 33.17 5.11
CA PRO A 686 -7.42 33.11 6.27
C PRO A 686 -8.00 31.71 6.49
N HIS A 687 -7.91 31.20 7.73
CA HIS A 687 -8.28 29.83 8.10
C HIS A 687 -7.43 28.72 7.48
N GLY A 688 -6.24 29.07 6.96
CA GLY A 688 -5.27 28.12 6.45
C GLY A 688 -4.56 27.34 7.56
N PHE A 689 -3.89 26.26 7.17
CA PHE A 689 -3.13 25.40 8.08
C PHE A 689 -1.64 25.44 7.74
N MET A 690 -0.80 25.38 8.77
CA MET A 690 0.63 25.14 8.58
C MET A 690 1.08 23.87 9.28
N PHE A 691 2.01 23.16 8.66
CA PHE A 691 2.69 22.01 9.26
C PHE A 691 4.17 22.34 9.43
N ILE A 692 4.61 22.48 10.67
CA ILE A 692 5.91 23.07 11.03
C ILE A 692 6.81 22.02 11.67
N GLY A 693 8.10 22.06 11.31
CA GLY A 693 9.15 21.21 11.85
C GLY A 693 10.30 22.01 12.49
N LEU A 694 10.58 21.78 13.77
CA LEU A 694 11.65 22.45 14.52
C LEU A 694 12.42 21.48 15.40
N TYR A 695 13.71 21.69 15.60
CA TYR A 695 14.52 20.80 16.43
C TYR A 695 14.41 21.10 17.92
N SER A 696 14.24 20.04 18.72
CA SER A 696 14.19 20.14 20.17
C SER A 696 15.58 20.38 20.76
N LYS A 697 15.70 21.41 21.60
CA LYS A 697 16.90 21.66 22.40
C LYS A 697 17.21 20.52 23.37
N LEU A 698 16.19 19.86 23.90
CA LEU A 698 16.38 18.77 24.87
C LEU A 698 16.80 17.48 24.16
N ALA A 699 16.16 17.14 23.04
CA ALA A 699 16.44 15.91 22.33
C ALA A 699 17.76 15.98 21.52
N ARG A 700 18.26 17.18 21.20
CA ARG A 700 19.49 17.39 20.40
C ARG A 700 20.80 17.45 21.21
N ARG A 701 20.77 17.22 22.53
CA ARG A 701 21.96 17.34 23.41
C ARG A 701 23.17 16.53 22.93
N ALA A 702 22.97 15.24 22.60
CA ALA A 702 24.04 14.37 22.11
C ALA A 702 24.62 14.85 20.77
N ILE A 703 23.80 15.46 19.91
CA ILE A 703 24.22 16.03 18.63
C ILE A 703 25.08 17.28 18.85
N VAL A 704 24.68 18.16 19.77
CA VAL A 704 25.46 19.35 20.15
C VAL A 704 26.82 18.94 20.73
N GLU A 705 26.85 17.96 21.63
CA GLU A 705 28.11 17.43 22.18
C GLU A 705 29.01 16.82 21.10
N THR A 706 28.42 16.10 20.14
CA THR A 706 29.17 15.52 19.00
C THR A 706 29.75 16.60 18.08
N ARG A 707 29.05 17.72 17.88
CA ARG A 707 29.54 18.85 17.09
C ARG A 707 30.71 19.56 17.77
N ASN A 708 30.64 19.76 19.09
CA ASN A 708 31.77 20.30 19.86
C ASN A 708 33.00 19.39 19.73
N PHE A 709 32.79 18.07 19.86
CA PHE A 709 33.86 17.08 19.66
C PHE A 709 34.49 17.16 18.25
N ILE A 710 33.68 17.31 17.20
CA ILE A 710 34.14 17.48 15.81
C ILE A 710 35.02 18.73 15.66
N GLN A 711 34.58 19.84 16.25
CA GLN A 711 35.31 21.09 16.25
C GLN A 711 36.66 20.96 16.99
N ASP A 712 36.67 20.36 18.17
CA ASP A 712 37.88 20.14 18.98
C ASP A 712 38.89 19.25 18.28
N LYS A 713 38.43 18.27 17.49
CA LYS A 713 39.27 17.38 16.69
C LYS A 713 39.72 17.97 15.35
N GLY A 714 39.12 19.09 14.92
CA GLY A 714 39.41 19.73 13.65
C GLY A 714 38.94 18.94 12.43
N TYR A 715 37.89 18.11 12.56
CA TYR A 715 37.30 17.44 11.41
C TYR A 715 36.55 18.46 10.53
N SER A 716 36.77 18.41 9.22
CA SER A 716 36.01 19.20 8.24
C SER A 716 34.78 18.44 7.72
N ALA A 717 33.87 19.13 7.03
CA ALA A 717 32.71 18.48 6.41
C ALA A 717 33.05 17.67 5.14
N THR A 718 34.32 17.37 4.83
CA THR A 718 34.69 16.59 3.64
C THR A 718 34.27 15.12 3.77
N LYS A 719 34.07 14.42 2.63
CA LYS A 719 33.69 13.00 2.61
C LYS A 719 34.65 12.12 3.42
N THR A 720 35.96 12.38 3.31
CA THR A 720 37.01 11.67 4.05
C THR A 720 36.93 11.91 5.55
N ASP A 721 36.75 13.16 5.98
CA ASP A 721 36.67 13.50 7.40
C ASP A 721 35.39 12.98 8.05
N ILE A 722 34.27 13.01 7.33
CA ILE A 722 33.03 12.39 7.79
C ILE A 722 33.27 10.89 8.04
N ARG A 723 33.87 10.17 7.09
CA ARG A 723 34.20 8.73 7.27
C ARG A 723 35.10 8.49 8.48
N ARG A 724 36.17 9.28 8.64
CA ARG A 724 37.11 9.16 9.78
C ARG A 724 36.45 9.45 11.12
N CYS A 725 35.74 10.57 11.21
CA CYS A 725 34.99 10.98 12.39
C CYS A 725 33.99 9.90 12.82
N ARG A 726 33.23 9.34 11.85
CA ARG A 726 32.30 8.23 12.13
C ARG A 726 33.00 7.04 12.76
N GLN A 727 34.15 6.62 12.23
CA GLN A 727 34.89 5.49 12.81
C GLN A 727 35.36 5.78 14.24
N GLU A 728 35.79 7.02 14.51
CA GLU A 728 36.15 7.43 15.88
C GLU A 728 34.94 7.37 16.81
N ILE A 729 33.79 7.94 16.41
CA ILE A 729 32.55 7.90 17.20
C ILE A 729 32.07 6.46 17.43
N ILE A 730 32.08 5.61 16.40
CA ILE A 730 31.72 4.17 16.50
C ILE A 730 32.61 3.46 17.54
N SER A 731 33.88 3.83 17.63
CA SER A 731 34.83 3.22 18.57
C SER A 731 34.62 3.64 20.02
N MET A 732 33.94 4.77 20.27
CA MET A 732 33.68 5.29 21.62
C MET A 732 32.60 4.47 22.34
N LYS A 733 33.01 3.52 23.18
CA LYS A 733 32.06 2.76 24.01
C LYS A 733 31.53 3.63 25.16
N ASN A 734 30.22 3.57 25.40
CA ASN A 734 29.54 4.21 26.54
C ASN A 734 29.71 5.75 26.60
N SER A 735 29.81 6.42 25.45
CA SER A 735 29.88 7.88 25.37
C SER A 735 28.55 8.47 24.87
N PRO A 736 28.11 9.65 25.38
CA PRO A 736 27.00 10.41 24.81
C PRO A 736 27.16 10.71 23.31
N ILE A 737 28.40 10.89 22.84
CA ILE A 737 28.71 11.10 21.42
C ILE A 737 28.33 9.86 20.60
N ASN A 738 28.57 8.66 21.15
CA ASN A 738 28.21 7.41 20.51
C ASN A 738 26.70 7.13 20.53
N ASP A 739 25.91 7.81 21.38
CA ASP A 739 24.45 7.72 21.32
C ASP A 739 23.92 8.14 19.94
N VAL A 740 24.58 9.09 19.28
CA VAL A 740 24.21 9.52 17.92
C VAL A 740 24.21 8.34 16.93
N CYS A 741 25.19 7.44 17.01
CA CYS A 741 25.24 6.23 16.18
C CYS A 741 24.10 5.25 16.49
N ARG A 742 23.72 5.14 17.78
CA ARG A 742 22.73 4.17 18.24
C ARG A 742 21.30 4.65 18.02
N GLN A 743 21.08 5.96 18.06
CA GLN A 743 19.75 6.56 18.10
C GLN A 743 19.34 7.17 16.76
N SER A 744 20.30 7.64 15.95
CA SER A 744 19.98 8.40 14.73
C SER A 744 20.07 7.55 13.45
N PRO A 745 18.97 7.38 12.69
CA PRO A 745 19.02 6.77 11.36
C PRO A 745 19.84 7.61 10.36
N ASN A 746 19.99 8.92 10.61
CA ASN A 746 20.78 9.81 9.77
C ASN A 746 22.30 9.52 9.86
N PHE A 747 22.73 8.61 10.74
CA PHE A 747 24.12 8.15 10.79
C PHE A 747 24.43 7.07 9.74
N TYR A 748 23.64 6.80 8.70
CA TYR A 748 23.93 5.69 7.78
C TYR A 748 24.11 6.10 6.31
N THR A 749 24.17 7.39 6.01
CA THR A 749 24.58 7.90 4.69
C THR A 749 25.52 9.11 4.84
N LEU A 750 26.28 9.47 3.81
CA LEU A 750 27.17 10.64 3.88
C LEU A 750 26.41 11.95 4.09
N SER A 751 25.39 12.23 3.28
CA SER A 751 24.60 13.46 3.32
C SER A 751 23.85 13.60 4.65
N SER A 752 23.22 12.51 5.10
CA SER A 752 22.47 12.52 6.36
C SER A 752 23.40 12.67 7.55
N CYS A 753 24.58 12.04 7.51
CA CYS A 753 25.56 12.17 8.57
C CYS A 753 26.17 13.57 8.59
N ARG A 754 26.44 14.16 7.41
CA ARG A 754 26.90 15.54 7.30
C ARG A 754 25.87 16.50 7.90
N ASP A 755 24.61 16.36 7.53
CA ASP A 755 23.51 17.18 8.06
C ASP A 755 23.33 17.00 9.58
N LEU A 756 23.52 15.78 10.08
CA LEU A 756 23.37 15.48 11.50
C LEU A 756 24.48 16.11 12.35
N ILE A 757 25.77 15.95 11.99
CA ILE A 757 26.89 16.27 12.89
C ILE A 757 27.92 17.25 12.32
N PHE A 758 27.84 17.63 11.04
CA PHE A 758 28.72 18.62 10.39
C PHE A 758 27.98 19.86 9.88
N ASN A 759 26.69 20.01 10.18
CA ASN A 759 25.92 21.15 9.71
C ASN A 759 26.47 22.45 10.31
N LEU A 760 26.60 23.45 9.44
CA LEU A 760 27.21 24.75 9.76
C LEU A 760 26.33 25.62 10.66
N HIS A 761 25.00 25.46 10.58
CA HIS A 761 24.05 26.30 11.32
C HIS A 761 22.75 25.54 11.62
N GLU A 762 22.41 25.42 12.91
CA GLU A 762 21.16 24.82 13.38
C GLU A 762 20.70 25.51 14.66
N GLU A 763 19.45 25.97 14.66
CA GLU A 763 18.78 26.56 15.81
C GLU A 763 17.94 25.53 16.55
N TYR A 764 17.96 25.61 17.88
CA TYR A 764 17.30 24.65 18.77
C TYR A 764 16.25 25.33 19.64
N PHE A 765 15.06 24.74 19.68
CA PHE A 765 13.89 25.35 20.30
C PHE A 765 13.43 24.60 21.54
N THR A 766 12.90 25.36 22.49
CA THR A 766 12.10 24.83 23.59
C THR A 766 10.62 25.07 23.30
N LEU A 767 9.75 24.19 23.80
CA LEU A 767 8.31 24.33 23.64
C LEU A 767 7.75 25.70 24.12
N PRO A 768 8.22 26.29 25.24
CA PRO A 768 7.82 27.65 25.61
C PRO A 768 8.23 28.75 24.62
N GLN A 769 9.38 28.61 23.94
CA GLN A 769 9.77 29.56 22.89
C GLN A 769 8.83 29.47 21.68
N ILE A 770 8.48 28.25 21.27
CA ILE A 770 7.55 28.02 20.17
C ILE A 770 6.17 28.61 20.51
N ASP A 771 5.66 28.38 21.72
CA ASP A 771 4.40 28.97 22.19
C ASP A 771 4.41 30.52 22.15
N GLY A 772 5.55 31.16 22.48
CA GLY A 772 5.73 32.59 22.32
C GLY A 772 5.66 33.06 20.86
N MET A 773 6.37 32.38 19.96
CA MET A 773 6.37 32.69 18.53
C MET A 773 4.97 32.57 17.91
N LEU A 774 4.20 31.54 18.29
CA LEU A 774 2.83 31.35 17.81
C LEU A 774 1.90 32.51 18.19
N LYS A 775 2.05 33.04 19.41
CA LYS A 775 1.28 34.21 19.87
C LYS A 775 1.61 35.46 19.05
N GLU A 776 2.89 35.67 18.74
CA GLU A 776 3.34 36.82 17.92
C GLU A 776 2.88 36.71 16.47
N LEU A 777 2.85 35.50 15.91
CA LEU A 777 2.36 35.22 14.55
C LEU A 777 0.82 35.11 14.45
N ASN A 778 0.11 35.20 15.59
CA ASN A 778 -1.33 34.97 15.69
C ASN A 778 -1.76 33.62 15.08
N LEU A 779 -1.08 32.55 15.49
CA LEU A 779 -1.36 31.17 15.09
C LEU A 779 -1.84 30.35 16.29
N GLU A 780 -2.89 29.54 16.08
CA GLU A 780 -3.41 28.60 17.07
C GLU A 780 -2.74 27.23 16.89
N PHE A 781 -2.27 26.65 17.99
CA PHE A 781 -1.74 25.29 18.01
C PHE A 781 -2.84 24.26 17.86
N VAL A 782 -2.64 23.29 16.96
CA VAL A 782 -3.60 22.20 16.73
C VAL A 782 -3.16 20.91 17.42
N GLY A 783 -1.88 20.57 17.35
CA GLY A 783 -1.36 19.36 17.97
C GLY A 783 -0.11 18.78 17.29
N PHE A 784 0.61 17.92 18.02
CA PHE A 784 1.77 17.21 17.50
C PHE A 784 1.38 15.99 16.65
N LYS A 785 2.10 15.79 15.54
CA LYS A 785 2.09 14.56 14.76
C LYS A 785 3.07 13.56 15.35
N THR A 786 2.57 12.56 16.06
CA THR A 786 3.39 11.48 16.62
C THR A 786 3.26 10.20 15.78
N ARG A 787 4.38 9.64 15.31
CA ARG A 787 4.38 8.37 14.57
C ARG A 787 4.13 7.16 15.46
N ASP A 788 4.71 7.18 16.67
CA ASP A 788 4.56 6.11 17.64
C ASP A 788 3.30 6.32 18.48
N LYS A 789 2.27 5.48 18.27
CA LYS A 789 0.99 5.54 19.00
C LYS A 789 1.17 5.37 20.52
N ARG A 790 2.25 4.74 20.98
CA ARG A 790 2.57 4.59 22.41
C ARG A 790 2.90 5.94 23.06
N VAL A 791 3.39 6.92 22.30
CA VAL A 791 3.61 8.28 22.80
C VAL A 791 2.26 8.92 23.16
N LYS A 792 1.27 8.85 22.26
CA LYS A 792 -0.10 9.36 22.54
C LYS A 792 -0.72 8.67 23.75
N LYS A 793 -0.61 7.34 23.84
CA LYS A 793 -1.14 6.56 24.97
C LYS A 793 -0.50 6.99 26.31
N ARG A 794 0.83 7.02 26.38
CA ARG A 794 1.54 7.47 27.59
C ARG A 794 1.21 8.93 27.94
N TYR A 795 1.06 9.79 26.93
CA TYR A 795 0.67 11.18 27.14
C TYR A 795 -0.72 11.26 27.78
N SER A 796 -1.72 10.57 27.22
CA SER A 796 -3.09 10.59 27.75
C SER A 796 -3.20 9.98 29.15
N GLU A 797 -2.41 8.94 29.45
CA GLU A 797 -2.32 8.37 30.80
C GLU A 797 -1.71 9.37 31.80
N ARG A 798 -0.75 10.18 31.32
CA ARG A 798 -0.04 11.16 32.15
C ARG A 798 -0.85 12.45 32.37
N PHE A 799 -1.66 12.85 31.39
CA PHE A 799 -2.47 14.06 31.40
C PHE A 799 -3.91 13.75 30.99
N PRO A 800 -4.70 13.05 31.83
CA PRO A 800 -6.05 12.61 31.47
C PRO A 800 -7.04 13.76 31.23
N GLU A 801 -6.78 14.94 31.82
CA GLU A 801 -7.59 16.14 31.65
C GLU A 801 -7.33 16.86 30.30
N ASP A 802 -6.17 16.59 29.67
CA ASP A 802 -5.81 17.12 28.36
C ASP A 802 -6.14 16.08 27.28
N ILE A 803 -7.44 15.92 27.08
CA ILE A 803 -8.02 14.89 26.21
C ILE A 803 -7.53 15.03 24.76
N PHE A 804 -7.24 16.26 24.32
CA PHE A 804 -6.89 16.56 22.93
C PHE A 804 -5.38 16.64 22.69
N ALA A 805 -4.57 16.63 23.75
CA ALA A 805 -3.13 16.80 23.69
C ALA A 805 -2.71 18.10 22.99
N ASP A 806 -3.46 19.18 23.24
CA ASP A 806 -3.25 20.51 22.66
C ASP A 806 -2.55 21.49 23.62
N SER A 807 -2.13 21.03 24.81
CA SER A 807 -1.41 21.86 25.77
C SER A 807 0.12 21.82 25.60
N PHE A 808 0.71 22.95 25.19
CA PHE A 808 2.17 23.11 25.16
C PHE A 808 2.85 22.88 26.50
N SER A 809 2.23 23.30 27.62
CA SER A 809 2.81 23.13 28.95
C SER A 809 2.88 21.66 29.34
N ASN A 810 1.85 20.87 29.01
CA ASN A 810 1.83 19.43 29.28
C ASN A 810 2.85 18.71 28.40
N TRP A 811 2.94 19.04 27.11
CA TRP A 811 4.01 18.52 26.24
C TRP A 811 5.41 18.88 26.72
N HIS A 812 5.62 20.08 27.25
CA HIS A 812 6.89 20.48 27.82
C HIS A 812 7.27 19.68 29.07
N GLN A 813 6.29 19.38 29.93
CA GLN A 813 6.51 18.49 31.06
C GLN A 813 6.74 17.04 30.61
N TYR A 814 5.99 16.55 29.63
CA TYR A 814 6.17 15.23 29.05
C TYR A 814 7.57 15.05 28.47
N GLU A 815 8.06 16.03 27.70
CA GLU A 815 9.39 15.98 27.10
C GLU A 815 10.50 15.94 28.17
N LYS A 816 10.34 16.64 29.30
CA LYS A 816 11.30 16.54 30.42
C LYS A 816 11.36 15.14 31.00
N GLU A 817 10.23 14.44 31.06
CA GLU A 817 10.13 13.05 31.54
C GLU A 817 10.64 12.05 30.49
N TYR A 818 10.44 12.35 29.20
CA TYR A 818 10.84 11.52 28.05
C TYR A 818 11.63 12.34 27.01
N PRO A 819 12.92 12.64 27.26
CA PRO A 819 13.67 13.60 26.47
C PRO A 819 13.88 13.26 25.00
N ASP A 820 13.79 11.98 24.64
CA ASP A 820 14.00 11.49 23.28
C ASP A 820 12.71 11.47 22.44
N THR A 821 11.57 11.90 23.01
CA THR A 821 10.26 11.91 22.32
C THR A 821 10.33 12.65 20.98
N PHE A 822 11.08 13.76 20.93
CA PHE A 822 11.26 14.59 19.75
C PHE A 822 12.70 14.50 19.19
N ALA A 823 13.37 13.35 19.36
CA ALA A 823 14.73 13.12 18.83
C ALA A 823 14.86 13.36 17.32
N GLY A 824 13.79 13.07 16.57
CA GLY A 824 13.66 13.51 15.18
C GLY A 824 13.53 15.03 15.12
N MET A 825 12.34 15.55 15.41
CA MET A 825 12.00 16.97 15.50
C MET A 825 10.61 17.13 16.13
N TYR A 826 10.26 18.33 16.60
CA TYR A 826 8.88 18.72 16.78
C TYR A 826 8.21 18.78 15.41
N GLN A 827 7.15 18.01 15.18
CA GLN A 827 6.29 18.11 14.00
C GLN A 827 4.87 18.38 14.44
N PHE A 828 4.31 19.53 14.08
CA PHE A 828 3.00 19.95 14.58
C PHE A 828 2.21 20.76 13.57
N TRP A 829 0.89 20.70 13.74
CA TRP A 829 -0.05 21.52 12.99
C TRP A 829 -0.36 22.79 13.77
N VAL A 830 -0.54 23.87 13.03
CA VAL A 830 -1.08 25.15 13.49
C VAL A 830 -2.08 25.67 12.48
N LYS A 831 -2.96 26.58 12.90
CA LYS A 831 -3.92 27.24 12.02
C LYS A 831 -3.96 28.75 12.30
N GLN A 832 -4.41 29.53 11.32
CA GLN A 832 -4.61 30.97 11.45
C GLN A 832 -5.96 31.33 12.08
#